data_AF-A0A644X8S4-F1
#
_entry.id   AF-A0A644X8S4-F1
#
_cell.length_a   1.000
_cell.length_b   1.000
_cell.length_c   1.000
_cell.angle_alpha   90.00
_cell.angle_beta   90.00
_cell.angle_gamma   90.00
#
_symmetry.space_group_name_H-M   'P 1'
#
loop_
_entity.id
_entity.type
_entity.pdbx_description
1 polymer ?
#
loop_
_entity_poly.entity_id
_entity_poly.type
_entity_poly.pdbx_seq_one_letter_code
_entity_poly.pdbx_strand_id
1 'polypeptide(L)'
;MPSKRITRHIDRLILDPNNYRFKDRPEYRPVELENVADPRVQQRTLNFILGKNNSNVKDLISSFTTNGFLDIDQIQVTEVGENFLVLEGNRRIATLKYLYDEFKKGNDVGRLTESDFKSVNLVLIEDEEPIQHLIAMGLHHISGKKRWSAVNESQLVSDLISTYNKTEQEVCDALGISTVKLRRGLRTLSLIQQYKQSDYGDQFESPMYTIFETVISTPEMRSWIEWSNEDMIAHNAVNLERLFGWVSQTEDIEIDEDGNERVSTKEPIISQYRQIKEIAKFINDPKAIELMEESRSIAEAYSYSDVIGENRLRNALDTLRKEVQVAFNFSEHLTEPDYSEIQRLKDKLDRLIPSSKAVIAINDKRLASYFTSVENHFSEIFVHSYRKLHIIRVKNLSKVNIFVGGNNVGKTSLLECFYLLSQLNDINAFLDLEKYRGKFYSDFHSKWIHKNFISDIELEGSFNGAETSLLLSKTETEENIEKSGYLSTIESEGKVKDLTLESSIHLYTNKAPELHFTKSQVLCPATFTSPFRYNTELLKKAHANAVTEKYFDRVIEFIKTHLDSSIEKIEMISDEGESRFMVSSSRINEVVDITKYGEGLQRVFEIALLMVYSKDGVICIDEVDSAIHKSLLIEFTKFIQQTAEQFNVQVFLSTHSKECIDAFVKNDYHNDFIRAYALSEVDGEIACKYIEGGRLEKLIDSINFDIR
;
A
#
# COMPACT_ATOMS: atom_id res chain seq x y z
N MET A 1 -64.62 18.12 -5.81
CA MET A 1 -65.47 18.27 -7.01
C MET A 1 -66.87 17.76 -6.70
N PRO A 2 -67.93 18.34 -7.26
CA PRO A 2 -69.25 17.70 -7.26
C PRO A 2 -69.10 16.34 -7.95
N SER A 3 -69.64 15.30 -7.31
CA SER A 3 -69.55 13.95 -7.84
C SER A 3 -70.84 13.19 -7.61
N LYS A 4 -71.17 12.32 -8.56
CA LYS A 4 -72.40 11.54 -8.55
C LYS A 4 -72.10 10.07 -8.78
N ARG A 5 -72.64 9.21 -7.93
CA ARG A 5 -72.57 7.76 -8.15
C ARG A 5 -73.50 7.38 -9.28
N ILE A 6 -72.96 6.69 -10.28
CA ILE A 6 -73.71 6.17 -11.43
C ILE A 6 -73.34 4.71 -11.66
N THR A 7 -74.21 4.00 -12.37
CA THR A 7 -73.96 2.63 -12.82
C THR A 7 -74.09 2.60 -14.34
N ARG A 8 -73.11 2.00 -15.02
CA ARG A 8 -73.08 1.92 -16.50
C ARG A 8 -72.56 0.56 -16.97
N HIS A 9 -72.91 0.23 -18.21
CA HIS A 9 -72.36 -0.92 -18.90
C HIS A 9 -70.87 -0.71 -19.22
N ILE A 10 -70.06 -1.76 -19.12
CA ILE A 10 -68.61 -1.72 -19.39
C ILE A 10 -68.27 -1.19 -20.81
N ASP A 11 -69.16 -1.41 -21.77
CA ASP A 11 -69.00 -0.93 -23.16
C ASP A 11 -69.16 0.60 -23.29
N ARG A 12 -69.82 1.26 -22.34
CA ARG A 12 -69.93 2.74 -22.31
C ARG A 12 -68.68 3.41 -21.73
N LEU A 13 -67.73 2.63 -21.20
CA LEU A 13 -66.51 3.15 -20.60
C LEU A 13 -65.39 3.17 -21.64
N ILE A 14 -64.71 4.30 -21.79
CA ILE A 14 -63.55 4.45 -22.67
C ILE A 14 -62.30 4.69 -21.83
N LEU A 15 -61.22 4.00 -22.17
CA LEU A 15 -59.94 4.08 -21.48
C LEU A 15 -59.24 5.40 -21.85
N ASP A 16 -58.53 6.00 -20.91
CA ASP A 16 -57.80 7.25 -21.15
C ASP A 16 -56.53 7.01 -21.98
N PRO A 17 -56.48 7.47 -23.26
CA PRO A 17 -55.30 7.31 -24.10
C PRO A 17 -54.13 8.22 -23.69
N ASN A 18 -54.38 9.29 -22.94
CA ASN A 18 -53.39 10.27 -22.49
C ASN A 18 -52.87 10.00 -21.08
N ASN A 19 -53.15 8.81 -20.54
CA ASN A 19 -52.70 8.43 -19.22
C ASN A 19 -51.17 8.52 -19.12
N TYR A 20 -50.67 9.15 -18.06
CA TYR A 20 -49.23 9.34 -17.85
C TYR A 20 -48.44 8.03 -17.84
N ARG A 21 -49.08 6.89 -17.57
CA ARG A 21 -48.49 5.55 -17.66
C ARG A 21 -47.90 5.22 -19.04
N PHE A 22 -48.25 5.93 -20.09
CA PHE A 22 -47.79 5.66 -21.44
C PHE A 22 -46.77 6.67 -21.98
N LYS A 23 -46.54 7.80 -21.29
CA LYS A 23 -45.71 8.89 -21.83
C LYS A 23 -44.25 8.49 -22.11
N ASP A 24 -43.77 7.47 -21.42
CA ASP A 24 -42.44 6.88 -21.61
C ASP A 24 -42.36 5.84 -22.74
N ARG A 25 -43.47 5.54 -23.43
CA ARG A 25 -43.47 4.59 -24.55
C ARG A 25 -43.11 5.25 -25.88
N PRO A 26 -42.24 4.65 -26.70
CA PRO A 26 -41.90 5.18 -28.02
C PRO A 26 -43.12 5.35 -28.95
N GLU A 27 -44.11 4.46 -28.83
CA GLU A 27 -45.31 4.46 -29.68
C GLU A 27 -46.43 5.39 -29.17
N TYR A 28 -46.24 6.02 -28.01
CA TYR A 28 -47.22 6.96 -27.47
C TYR A 28 -47.29 8.23 -28.32
N ARG A 29 -48.51 8.67 -28.61
CA ARG A 29 -48.82 9.94 -29.25
C ARG A 29 -50.02 10.56 -28.53
N PRO A 30 -49.97 11.85 -28.18
CA PRO A 30 -51.10 12.53 -27.54
C PRO A 30 -52.33 12.47 -28.44
N VAL A 31 -53.51 12.35 -27.82
CA VAL A 31 -54.80 12.24 -28.51
C VAL A 31 -55.71 13.37 -28.08
N GLU A 32 -56.21 14.15 -29.02
CA GLU A 32 -57.20 15.21 -28.74
C GLU A 32 -58.50 14.62 -28.18
N LEU A 33 -59.17 15.36 -27.28
CA LEU A 33 -60.39 14.89 -26.58
C LEU A 33 -61.50 14.41 -27.53
N GLU A 34 -61.60 15.00 -28.73
CA GLU A 34 -62.58 14.60 -29.75
C GLU A 34 -62.33 13.19 -30.30
N ASN A 35 -61.08 12.73 -30.27
CA ASN A 35 -60.64 11.47 -30.86
C ASN A 35 -60.46 10.34 -29.83
N VAL A 36 -60.67 10.60 -28.54
CA VAL A 36 -60.44 9.60 -27.48
C VAL A 36 -61.38 8.41 -27.60
N ALA A 37 -62.58 8.59 -28.17
CA ALA A 37 -63.56 7.53 -28.37
C ALA A 37 -63.33 6.70 -29.65
N ASP A 38 -62.33 7.05 -30.49
CA ASP A 38 -62.03 6.30 -31.72
C ASP A 38 -61.70 4.82 -31.39
N PRO A 39 -62.33 3.83 -32.05
CA PRO A 39 -62.10 2.41 -31.79
C PRO A 39 -60.64 1.97 -31.91
N ARG A 40 -59.87 2.53 -32.85
CA ARG A 40 -58.43 2.24 -33.02
C ARG A 40 -57.62 2.80 -31.86
N VAL A 41 -57.94 4.01 -31.41
CA VAL A 41 -57.32 4.62 -30.23
C VAL A 41 -57.61 3.76 -29.00
N GLN A 42 -58.87 3.38 -28.78
CA GLN A 42 -59.27 2.54 -27.65
C GLN A 42 -58.60 1.16 -27.67
N GLN A 43 -58.48 0.52 -28.84
CA GLN A 43 -57.76 -0.74 -28.97
C GLN A 43 -56.27 -0.59 -28.64
N ARG A 44 -55.62 0.48 -29.13
CA ARG A 44 -54.22 0.79 -28.80
C ARG A 44 -54.03 0.99 -27.29
N THR A 45 -54.90 1.80 -26.67
CA THR A 45 -54.88 2.08 -25.23
C THR A 45 -55.09 0.80 -24.41
N LEU A 46 -56.04 -0.05 -24.82
CA LEU A 46 -56.27 -1.34 -24.19
C LEU A 46 -55.02 -2.23 -24.25
N ASN A 47 -54.39 -2.35 -25.43
CA ASN A 47 -53.15 -3.10 -25.61
C ASN A 47 -52.01 -2.54 -24.74
N PHE A 48 -51.92 -1.22 -24.61
CA PHE A 48 -50.92 -0.60 -23.73
C PHE A 48 -51.13 -1.00 -22.27
N ILE A 49 -52.38 -0.99 -21.80
CA ILE A 49 -52.72 -1.32 -20.41
C ILE A 49 -52.53 -2.82 -20.12
N LEU A 50 -52.95 -3.70 -21.03
CA LEU A 50 -52.84 -5.15 -20.86
C LEU A 50 -51.39 -5.63 -20.95
N GLY A 51 -50.61 -5.07 -21.89
CA GLY A 51 -49.28 -5.56 -22.21
C GLY A 51 -49.30 -6.91 -22.95
N LYS A 52 -48.12 -7.40 -23.36
CA LYS A 52 -48.00 -8.68 -24.08
C LYS A 52 -48.47 -9.82 -23.18
N ASN A 53 -49.40 -10.65 -23.67
CA ASN A 53 -50.00 -11.76 -22.92
C ASN A 53 -50.55 -11.32 -21.54
N ASN A 54 -51.16 -10.13 -21.49
CA ASN A 54 -51.76 -9.54 -20.29
C ASN A 54 -50.79 -9.31 -19.12
N SER A 55 -49.48 -9.25 -19.38
CA SER A 55 -48.41 -9.16 -18.37
C SER A 55 -48.66 -8.07 -17.32
N ASN A 56 -49.24 -6.93 -17.73
CA ASN A 56 -49.39 -5.75 -16.89
C ASN A 56 -50.63 -5.81 -15.98
N VAL A 57 -51.52 -6.80 -16.16
CA VAL A 57 -52.75 -6.96 -15.40
C VAL A 57 -53.00 -8.37 -14.88
N LYS A 58 -52.02 -9.29 -14.96
CA LYS A 58 -52.15 -10.68 -14.45
C LYS A 58 -52.63 -10.73 -12.99
N ASP A 59 -52.16 -9.80 -12.16
CA ASP A 59 -52.59 -9.65 -10.76
C ASP A 59 -54.10 -9.38 -10.64
N LEU A 60 -54.61 -8.46 -11.47
CA LEU A 60 -56.03 -8.10 -11.47
C LEU A 60 -56.90 -9.20 -12.08
N ILE A 61 -56.43 -9.85 -13.15
CA ILE A 61 -57.11 -11.01 -13.74
C ILE A 61 -57.31 -12.08 -12.65
N SER A 62 -56.22 -12.51 -12.01
CA SER A 62 -56.27 -13.53 -10.94
C SER A 62 -57.17 -13.10 -9.77
N SER A 63 -57.10 -11.83 -9.35
CA SER A 63 -57.94 -11.32 -8.29
C SER A 63 -59.43 -11.33 -8.66
N PHE A 64 -59.78 -10.87 -9.87
CA PHE A 64 -61.17 -10.74 -10.30
C PHE A 64 -61.81 -12.12 -10.54
N THR A 65 -61.07 -13.06 -11.14
CA THR A 65 -61.58 -14.43 -11.36
C THR A 65 -61.76 -15.18 -10.03
N THR A 66 -60.86 -14.96 -9.05
CA THR A 66 -60.91 -15.64 -7.76
C THR A 66 -61.95 -15.06 -6.80
N ASN A 67 -62.03 -13.72 -6.71
CA ASN A 67 -62.82 -13.03 -5.67
C ASN A 67 -64.06 -12.31 -6.19
N GLY A 68 -64.22 -12.20 -7.52
CA GLY A 68 -65.18 -11.28 -8.13
C GLY A 68 -64.65 -9.84 -8.18
N PHE A 69 -65.43 -8.94 -8.78
CA PHE A 69 -65.09 -7.53 -8.83
C PHE A 69 -65.44 -6.85 -7.49
N LEU A 70 -64.42 -6.49 -6.71
CA LEU A 70 -64.59 -5.83 -5.43
C LEU A 70 -64.65 -4.31 -5.59
N ASP A 71 -65.80 -3.72 -5.27
CA ASP A 71 -66.05 -2.27 -5.31
C ASP A 71 -65.50 -1.55 -4.06
N ILE A 72 -64.19 -1.71 -3.81
CA ILE A 72 -63.49 -1.12 -2.66
C ILE A 72 -62.90 0.24 -3.03
N ASP A 73 -62.15 0.29 -4.13
CA ASP A 73 -61.62 1.54 -4.68
C ASP A 73 -62.62 2.05 -5.72
N GLN A 74 -63.03 3.32 -5.65
CA GLN A 74 -63.99 3.85 -6.62
C GLN A 74 -63.34 4.02 -8.01
N ILE A 75 -64.12 3.85 -9.07
CA ILE A 75 -63.70 4.15 -10.45
C ILE A 75 -64.27 5.51 -10.81
N GLN A 76 -63.41 6.44 -11.19
CA GLN A 76 -63.78 7.82 -11.48
C GLN A 76 -63.86 8.02 -12.99
N VAL A 77 -64.90 8.72 -13.46
CA VAL A 77 -65.14 8.96 -14.88
C VAL A 77 -65.63 10.39 -15.13
N THR A 78 -65.42 10.88 -16.35
CA THR A 78 -66.06 12.10 -16.88
C THR A 78 -66.83 11.80 -18.17
N GLU A 79 -67.81 12.63 -18.50
CA GLU A 79 -68.66 12.44 -19.68
C GLU A 79 -67.96 12.94 -20.96
N VAL A 80 -67.91 12.09 -21.98
CA VAL A 80 -67.37 12.42 -23.31
C VAL A 80 -68.34 11.91 -24.37
N GLY A 81 -69.19 12.81 -24.89
CA GLY A 81 -70.29 12.45 -25.78
C GLY A 81 -71.28 11.51 -25.10
N GLU A 82 -71.56 10.36 -25.69
CA GLU A 82 -72.42 9.32 -25.08
C GLU A 82 -71.66 8.29 -24.21
N ASN A 83 -70.35 8.48 -24.04
CA ASN A 83 -69.45 7.56 -23.33
C ASN A 83 -68.86 8.22 -22.08
N PHE A 84 -68.20 7.41 -21.25
CA PHE A 84 -67.57 7.85 -20.02
C PHE A 84 -66.07 7.56 -20.06
N LEU A 85 -65.25 8.61 -20.05
CA LEU A 85 -63.80 8.51 -20.02
C LEU A 85 -63.32 8.14 -18.62
N VAL A 86 -62.53 7.07 -18.54
CA VAL A 86 -62.00 6.56 -17.26
C VAL A 86 -60.81 7.40 -16.82
N LEU A 87 -61.05 8.20 -15.79
CA LEU A 87 -60.09 9.08 -15.15
C LEU A 87 -59.20 8.30 -14.16
N GLU A 88 -59.83 7.50 -13.30
CA GLU A 88 -59.13 6.62 -12.36
C GLU A 88 -59.70 5.20 -12.47
N GLY A 89 -58.81 4.20 -12.47
CA GLY A 89 -59.22 2.79 -12.60
C GLY A 89 -59.03 2.20 -14.00
N ASN A 90 -58.27 2.86 -14.88
CA ASN A 90 -57.94 2.39 -16.24
C ASN A 90 -57.51 0.92 -16.31
N ARG A 91 -56.62 0.46 -15.40
CA ARG A 91 -56.21 -0.97 -15.32
C ARG A 91 -57.38 -1.90 -14.97
N ARG A 92 -58.27 -1.49 -14.07
CA ARG A 92 -59.42 -2.29 -13.62
C ARG A 92 -60.47 -2.40 -14.73
N ILE A 93 -60.77 -1.29 -15.40
CA ILE A 93 -61.68 -1.28 -16.55
C ILE A 93 -61.10 -2.06 -17.72
N ALA A 94 -59.81 -1.94 -18.02
CA ALA A 94 -59.17 -2.74 -19.06
C ALA A 94 -59.24 -4.24 -18.76
N THR A 95 -58.98 -4.64 -17.51
CA THR A 95 -59.13 -6.04 -17.08
C THR A 95 -60.59 -6.51 -17.20
N LEU A 96 -61.57 -5.70 -16.77
CA LEU A 96 -62.99 -6.04 -16.92
C LEU A 96 -63.39 -6.16 -18.39
N LYS A 97 -62.91 -5.27 -19.28
CA LYS A 97 -63.14 -5.35 -20.72
C LYS A 97 -62.55 -6.63 -21.32
N TYR A 98 -61.32 -7.00 -20.94
CA TYR A 98 -60.70 -8.26 -21.34
C TYR A 98 -61.52 -9.47 -20.86
N LEU A 99 -61.88 -9.52 -19.58
CA LEU A 99 -62.67 -10.63 -19.02
C LEU A 99 -64.08 -10.68 -19.61
N TYR A 100 -64.68 -9.54 -19.97
CA TYR A 100 -65.98 -9.52 -20.64
C TYR A 100 -65.91 -10.11 -22.05
N ASP A 101 -64.82 -9.84 -22.77
CA ASP A 101 -64.56 -10.44 -24.08
C ASP A 101 -64.36 -11.97 -23.97
N GLU A 102 -63.63 -12.42 -22.95
CA GLU A 102 -63.48 -13.85 -22.65
C GLU A 102 -64.82 -14.51 -22.26
N PHE A 103 -65.64 -13.83 -21.45
CA PHE A 103 -67.01 -14.27 -21.11
C PHE A 103 -67.89 -14.39 -22.37
N LYS A 104 -67.84 -13.40 -23.28
CA LYS A 104 -68.57 -13.44 -24.56
C LYS A 104 -68.14 -14.60 -25.46
N LYS A 105 -66.87 -15.00 -25.39
CA LYS A 105 -66.33 -16.17 -26.09
C LYS A 105 -66.68 -17.51 -25.44
N GLY A 106 -67.29 -17.49 -24.26
CA GLY A 106 -67.65 -18.69 -23.48
C GLY A 106 -66.49 -19.26 -22.65
N ASN A 107 -65.41 -18.52 -22.47
CA ASN A 107 -64.29 -18.92 -21.60
C ASN A 107 -64.63 -18.68 -20.12
N ASP A 108 -64.01 -19.46 -19.22
CA ASP A 108 -64.20 -19.32 -17.78
C ASP A 108 -63.58 -18.01 -17.25
N VAL A 109 -64.40 -17.21 -16.57
CA VAL A 109 -64.02 -15.94 -15.93
C VAL A 109 -64.11 -16.02 -14.41
N GLY A 110 -64.17 -17.22 -13.86
CA GLY A 110 -64.22 -17.51 -12.42
C GLY A 110 -65.53 -17.05 -11.79
N ARG A 111 -65.45 -16.18 -10.78
CA ARG A 111 -66.62 -15.71 -10.00
C ARG A 111 -67.41 -14.58 -10.65
N LEU A 112 -66.96 -14.04 -11.78
CA LEU A 112 -67.66 -12.94 -12.45
C LEU A 112 -68.91 -13.43 -13.18
N THR A 113 -69.95 -12.61 -13.13
CA THR A 113 -71.26 -12.85 -13.74
C THR A 113 -71.60 -11.77 -14.76
N GLU A 114 -72.62 -12.00 -15.59
CA GLU A 114 -73.05 -11.02 -16.59
C GLU A 114 -73.43 -9.65 -15.97
N SER A 115 -73.97 -9.65 -14.74
CA SER A 115 -74.29 -8.41 -14.03
C SER A 115 -73.07 -7.56 -13.69
N ASP A 116 -71.91 -8.19 -13.43
CA ASP A 116 -70.68 -7.47 -13.08
C ASP A 116 -70.12 -6.65 -14.26
N PHE A 117 -70.46 -7.03 -15.49
CA PHE A 117 -70.10 -6.29 -16.71
C PHE A 117 -71.17 -5.27 -17.13
N LYS A 118 -72.45 -5.58 -16.87
CA LYS A 118 -73.58 -4.72 -17.23
C LYS A 118 -73.77 -3.53 -16.29
N SER A 119 -73.36 -3.67 -15.04
CA SER A 119 -73.62 -2.72 -13.97
C SER A 119 -72.36 -2.38 -13.17
N VAL A 120 -71.42 -1.68 -13.81
CA VAL A 120 -70.19 -1.20 -13.14
C VAL A 120 -70.52 0.07 -12.34
N ASN A 121 -70.19 0.07 -11.04
CA ASN A 121 -70.34 1.23 -10.17
C ASN A 121 -69.21 2.24 -10.41
N LEU A 122 -69.60 3.51 -10.63
CA LEU A 122 -68.71 4.59 -11.02
C LEU A 122 -69.03 5.86 -10.25
N VAL A 123 -68.05 6.75 -10.19
CA VAL A 123 -68.17 8.11 -9.69
C VAL A 123 -67.99 9.05 -10.87
N LEU A 124 -69.08 9.68 -11.31
CA LEU A 124 -69.06 10.74 -12.31
C LEU A 124 -68.56 12.02 -11.65
N ILE A 125 -67.52 12.62 -12.21
CA ILE A 125 -67.03 13.94 -11.83
C ILE A 125 -67.65 14.96 -12.78
N GLU A 126 -68.39 15.91 -12.20
CA GLU A 126 -69.06 16.99 -12.93
C GLU A 126 -68.18 18.26 -12.85
N ASP A 127 -68.09 19.02 -13.94
CA ASP A 127 -67.40 20.31 -14.04
C ASP A 127 -65.93 20.30 -13.55
N GLU A 128 -65.13 19.34 -14.04
CA GLU A 128 -63.73 19.20 -13.62
C GLU A 128 -62.78 20.10 -14.44
N GLU A 129 -62.01 20.92 -13.73
CA GLU A 129 -60.83 21.60 -14.27
C GLU A 129 -59.72 20.56 -14.55
N PRO A 130 -59.16 20.47 -15.77
CA PRO A 130 -58.15 19.46 -16.14
C PRO A 130 -56.96 19.36 -15.18
N ILE A 131 -56.58 20.46 -14.53
CA ILE A 131 -55.52 20.51 -13.51
C ILE A 131 -55.86 19.68 -12.26
N GLN A 132 -57.09 19.77 -11.78
CA GLN A 132 -57.46 19.12 -10.53
C GLN A 132 -57.48 17.59 -10.70
N HIS A 133 -57.87 17.12 -11.89
CA HIS A 133 -57.78 15.73 -12.30
C HIS A 133 -56.33 15.21 -12.27
N LEU A 134 -55.41 15.98 -12.86
CA LEU A 134 -53.98 15.68 -12.89
C LEU A 134 -53.37 15.59 -11.49
N ILE A 135 -53.74 16.49 -10.59
CA ILE A 135 -53.31 16.47 -9.19
C ILE A 135 -53.82 15.22 -8.48
N ALA A 136 -55.09 14.87 -8.65
CA ALA A 136 -55.67 13.66 -8.06
C ALA A 136 -54.95 12.39 -8.56
N MET A 137 -54.72 12.27 -9.88
CA MET A 137 -53.92 11.16 -10.43
C MET A 137 -52.50 11.13 -9.87
N GLY A 138 -51.86 12.30 -9.76
CA GLY A 138 -50.54 12.45 -9.16
C GLY A 138 -50.50 11.96 -7.72
N LEU A 139 -51.44 12.35 -6.87
CA LEU A 139 -51.55 11.88 -5.48
C LEU A 139 -51.68 10.35 -5.40
N HIS A 140 -52.50 9.74 -6.25
CA HIS A 140 -52.71 8.28 -6.23
C HIS A 140 -51.52 7.49 -6.78
N HIS A 141 -50.72 8.04 -7.70
CA HIS A 141 -49.64 7.31 -8.36
C HIS A 141 -48.24 7.68 -7.89
N ILE A 142 -48.00 8.90 -7.41
CA ILE A 142 -46.73 9.31 -6.79
C ILE A 142 -46.68 8.82 -5.33
N SER A 143 -47.83 8.80 -4.64
CA SER A 143 -47.92 8.47 -3.21
C SER A 143 -48.66 7.15 -2.90
N GLY A 144 -49.27 6.48 -3.88
CA GLY A 144 -50.10 5.27 -3.67
C GLY A 144 -49.46 3.91 -4.00
N LYS A 145 -50.30 2.85 -4.01
CA LYS A 145 -49.91 1.42 -3.95
C LYS A 145 -49.31 0.83 -5.24
N LYS A 146 -49.54 1.41 -6.42
CA LYS A 146 -48.89 1.04 -7.70
C LYS A 146 -48.44 2.29 -8.44
N ARG A 147 -47.14 2.56 -8.30
CA ARG A 147 -46.49 3.79 -8.78
C ARG A 147 -46.35 3.84 -10.29
N TRP A 148 -46.30 5.04 -10.84
CA TRP A 148 -45.87 5.22 -12.24
C TRP A 148 -44.36 5.00 -12.33
N SER A 149 -43.81 4.90 -13.55
CA SER A 149 -42.36 5.00 -13.71
C SER A 149 -41.92 6.39 -13.24
N ALA A 150 -40.72 6.49 -12.66
CA ALA A 150 -40.26 7.75 -12.09
C ALA A 150 -40.10 8.87 -13.14
N VAL A 151 -39.87 8.51 -14.41
CA VAL A 151 -39.96 9.40 -15.59
C VAL A 151 -41.35 10.02 -15.68
N ASN A 152 -42.40 9.20 -15.68
CA ASN A 152 -43.77 9.65 -15.88
C ASN A 152 -44.25 10.50 -14.69
N GLU A 153 -43.86 10.15 -13.47
CA GLU A 153 -44.10 10.99 -12.28
C GLU A 153 -43.46 12.36 -12.42
N SER A 154 -42.18 12.40 -12.81
CA SER A 154 -41.46 13.66 -13.00
C SER A 154 -42.03 14.47 -14.15
N GLN A 155 -42.51 13.80 -15.21
CA GLN A 155 -43.12 14.47 -16.37
C GLN A 155 -44.41 15.17 -15.95
N LEU A 156 -45.25 14.54 -15.12
CA LEU A 156 -46.43 15.21 -14.56
C LEU A 156 -46.05 16.47 -13.78
N VAL A 157 -45.03 16.37 -12.94
CA VAL A 157 -44.53 17.52 -12.16
C VAL A 157 -44.04 18.64 -13.09
N SER A 158 -43.32 18.29 -14.16
CA SER A 158 -42.86 19.24 -15.17
C SER A 158 -44.03 19.89 -15.94
N ASP A 159 -45.03 19.10 -16.33
CA ASP A 159 -46.20 19.58 -17.07
C ASP A 159 -47.06 20.52 -16.20
N LEU A 160 -47.23 20.23 -14.91
CA LEU A 160 -47.93 21.12 -13.97
C LEU A 160 -47.28 22.52 -13.90
N ILE A 161 -45.96 22.59 -13.96
CA ILE A 161 -45.22 23.86 -13.93
C ILE A 161 -45.26 24.55 -15.29
N SER A 162 -44.89 23.84 -16.36
CA SER A 162 -44.66 24.42 -17.69
C SER A 162 -45.94 24.62 -18.52
N THR A 163 -46.87 23.67 -18.45
CA THR A 163 -48.10 23.67 -19.25
C THR A 163 -49.26 24.33 -18.51
N TYR A 164 -49.29 24.17 -17.18
CA TYR A 164 -50.37 24.66 -16.33
C TYR A 164 -49.98 25.86 -15.43
N ASN A 165 -48.79 26.43 -15.64
CA ASN A 165 -48.27 27.63 -14.97
C ASN A 165 -48.35 27.58 -13.43
N LYS A 166 -48.18 26.41 -12.81
CA LYS A 166 -48.10 26.28 -11.34
C LYS A 166 -46.72 26.61 -10.83
N THR A 167 -46.66 27.25 -9.66
CA THR A 167 -45.41 27.47 -8.94
C THR A 167 -44.90 26.17 -8.30
N GLU A 168 -43.58 26.07 -8.05
CA GLU A 168 -43.01 24.89 -7.37
C GLU A 168 -43.69 24.60 -6.03
N GLN A 169 -44.04 25.65 -5.28
CA GLN A 169 -44.70 25.53 -3.98
C GLN A 169 -46.11 24.96 -4.11
N GLU A 170 -46.91 25.44 -5.05
CA GLU A 170 -48.25 24.90 -5.31
C GLU A 170 -48.20 23.42 -5.70
N VAL A 171 -47.22 23.01 -6.51
CA VAL A 171 -47.07 21.60 -6.91
C VAL A 171 -46.64 20.73 -5.72
N CYS A 172 -45.71 21.21 -4.89
CA CYS A 172 -45.30 20.53 -3.66
C CYS A 172 -46.47 20.31 -2.70
N ASP A 173 -47.26 21.37 -2.45
CA ASP A 173 -48.42 21.33 -1.55
C ASP A 173 -49.52 20.42 -2.11
N ALA A 174 -49.75 20.46 -3.43
CA ALA A 174 -50.76 19.65 -4.09
C ALA A 174 -50.42 18.16 -4.14
N LEU A 175 -49.14 17.79 -4.30
CA LEU A 175 -48.71 16.39 -4.45
C LEU A 175 -48.12 15.78 -3.17
N GLY A 176 -47.92 16.59 -2.12
CA GLY A 176 -47.32 16.14 -0.86
C GLY A 176 -45.85 15.72 -0.99
N ILE A 177 -45.10 16.37 -1.87
CA ILE A 177 -43.66 16.09 -2.10
C ILE A 177 -42.80 17.27 -1.67
N SER A 178 -41.57 17.00 -1.23
CA SER A 178 -40.63 18.07 -0.88
C SER A 178 -40.11 18.80 -2.12
N THR A 179 -39.78 20.08 -1.97
CA THR A 179 -39.13 20.89 -3.01
C THR A 179 -37.82 20.25 -3.50
N VAL A 180 -37.11 19.55 -2.60
CA VAL A 180 -35.89 18.79 -2.94
C VAL A 180 -36.20 17.63 -3.89
N LYS A 181 -37.28 16.87 -3.65
CA LYS A 181 -37.72 15.77 -4.53
C LYS A 181 -38.19 16.33 -5.88
N LEU A 182 -38.98 17.40 -5.86
CA LEU A 182 -39.46 18.09 -7.07
C LEU A 182 -38.29 18.55 -7.96
N ARG A 183 -37.38 19.36 -7.41
CA ARG A 183 -36.23 19.90 -8.15
C ARG A 183 -35.30 18.81 -8.66
N ARG A 184 -35.13 17.72 -7.90
CA ARG A 184 -34.34 16.56 -8.36
C ARG A 184 -34.98 15.92 -9.60
N GLY A 185 -36.29 15.68 -9.58
CA GLY A 185 -37.02 15.13 -10.73
C GLY A 185 -36.91 16.00 -11.97
N LEU A 186 -37.07 17.33 -11.82
CA LEU A 186 -36.94 18.28 -12.94
C LEU A 186 -35.53 18.27 -13.55
N ARG A 187 -34.48 18.27 -12.72
CA ARG A 187 -33.08 18.19 -13.18
C ARG A 187 -32.80 16.87 -13.89
N THR A 188 -33.29 15.76 -13.34
CA THR A 188 -33.16 14.43 -13.98
C THR A 188 -33.83 14.42 -15.35
N LEU A 189 -35.04 14.98 -15.47
CA LEU A 189 -35.72 15.07 -16.76
C LEU A 189 -34.95 15.92 -17.77
N SER A 190 -34.40 17.05 -17.33
CA SER A 190 -33.60 17.89 -18.23
C SER A 190 -32.34 17.18 -18.75
N LEU A 191 -31.68 16.38 -17.90
CA LEU A 191 -30.56 15.54 -18.34
C LEU A 191 -31.02 14.42 -19.30
N ILE A 192 -32.16 13.79 -19.02
CA ILE A 192 -32.76 12.80 -19.93
C ILE A 192 -33.13 13.44 -21.28
N GLN A 193 -33.59 14.68 -21.29
CA GLN A 193 -33.92 15.38 -22.52
C GLN A 193 -32.65 15.65 -23.36
N GLN A 194 -31.53 16.02 -22.72
CA GLN A 194 -30.24 16.13 -23.39
C GLN A 194 -29.78 14.77 -23.97
N TYR A 195 -29.97 13.67 -23.22
CA TYR A 195 -29.71 12.32 -23.74
C TYR A 195 -30.60 11.97 -24.93
N LYS A 196 -31.90 12.28 -24.88
CA LYS A 196 -32.83 12.03 -26.00
C LYS A 196 -32.52 12.86 -27.25
N GLN A 197 -31.76 13.94 -27.11
CA GLN A 197 -31.32 14.81 -28.20
C GLN A 197 -29.94 14.45 -28.75
N SER A 198 -29.20 13.54 -28.10
CA SER A 198 -27.92 13.05 -28.58
C SER A 198 -28.08 11.89 -29.56
N ASP A 199 -26.95 11.42 -30.10
CA ASP A 199 -26.89 10.30 -31.05
C ASP A 199 -27.36 8.96 -30.43
N TYR A 200 -27.51 8.88 -29.10
CA TYR A 200 -28.00 7.70 -28.38
C TYR A 200 -29.48 7.78 -27.96
N GLY A 201 -30.17 8.86 -28.34
CA GLY A 201 -31.47 9.20 -27.78
C GLY A 201 -32.59 8.17 -28.03
N ASP A 202 -32.48 7.40 -29.10
CA ASP A 202 -33.39 6.31 -29.47
C ASP A 202 -33.27 5.08 -28.55
N GLN A 203 -32.13 4.93 -27.83
CA GLN A 203 -31.88 3.86 -26.87
C GLN A 203 -32.47 4.14 -25.47
N PHE A 204 -33.18 5.26 -25.25
CA PHE A 204 -33.72 5.60 -23.94
C PHE A 204 -34.79 4.60 -23.46
N GLU A 205 -34.57 3.99 -22.30
CA GLU A 205 -35.56 3.19 -21.60
C GLU A 205 -35.92 3.75 -20.22
N SER A 206 -37.16 3.57 -19.76
CA SER A 206 -37.64 4.06 -18.46
C SER A 206 -36.75 3.68 -17.25
N PRO A 207 -36.12 2.49 -17.18
CA PRO A 207 -35.20 2.14 -16.08
C PRO A 207 -33.96 3.05 -15.98
N MET A 208 -33.52 3.65 -17.10
CA MET A 208 -32.35 4.54 -17.14
C MET A 208 -32.56 5.81 -16.30
N TYR A 209 -33.80 6.17 -15.98
CA TYR A 209 -34.09 7.30 -15.09
C TYR A 209 -33.32 7.21 -13.77
N THR A 210 -33.20 6.01 -13.19
CA THR A 210 -32.48 5.83 -11.93
C THR A 210 -30.97 6.09 -12.07
N ILE A 211 -30.40 5.86 -13.26
CA ILE A 211 -29.00 6.15 -13.59
C ILE A 211 -28.81 7.66 -13.64
N PHE A 212 -29.62 8.37 -14.45
CA PHE A 212 -29.55 9.84 -14.58
C PHE A 212 -29.89 10.56 -13.27
N GLU A 213 -30.85 10.06 -12.49
CA GLU A 213 -31.14 10.58 -11.16
C GLU A 213 -29.93 10.43 -10.23
N THR A 214 -29.23 9.29 -10.32
CA THR A 214 -28.03 9.07 -9.52
C THR A 214 -26.92 10.04 -9.93
N VAL A 215 -26.72 10.29 -11.23
CA VAL A 215 -25.78 11.30 -11.76
C VAL A 215 -26.09 12.68 -11.15
N ILE A 216 -27.34 13.14 -11.21
CA ILE A 216 -27.77 14.43 -10.64
C ILE A 216 -27.63 14.47 -9.12
N SER A 217 -27.82 13.35 -8.43
CA SER A 217 -27.73 13.30 -6.97
C SER A 217 -26.29 13.25 -6.45
N THR A 218 -25.33 12.85 -7.28
CA THR A 218 -23.92 12.67 -6.92
C THR A 218 -23.13 13.96 -7.19
N PRO A 219 -22.58 14.64 -6.17
CA PRO A 219 -21.85 15.90 -6.34
C PRO A 219 -20.68 15.83 -7.32
N GLU A 220 -19.89 14.76 -7.26
CA GLU A 220 -18.70 14.56 -8.09
C GLU A 220 -19.08 14.48 -9.57
N MET A 221 -20.13 13.72 -9.89
CA MET A 221 -20.64 13.61 -11.26
C MET A 221 -21.19 14.94 -11.78
N ARG A 222 -21.94 15.69 -10.95
CA ARG A 222 -22.44 17.03 -11.34
C ARG A 222 -21.31 18.02 -11.61
N SER A 223 -20.25 17.97 -10.79
CA SER A 223 -19.07 18.79 -11.00
C SER A 223 -18.37 18.41 -12.30
N TRP A 224 -18.26 17.11 -12.60
CA TRP A 224 -17.58 16.59 -13.77
C TRP A 224 -18.28 16.94 -15.10
N ILE A 225 -19.62 16.93 -15.13
CA ILE A 225 -20.40 17.36 -16.32
C ILE A 225 -20.68 18.87 -16.35
N GLU A 226 -20.17 19.64 -15.38
CA GLU A 226 -20.43 21.08 -15.22
C GLU A 226 -21.93 21.42 -15.22
N TRP A 227 -22.69 20.78 -14.33
CA TRP A 227 -24.14 20.97 -14.22
C TRP A 227 -24.51 22.36 -13.69
N SER A 228 -25.29 23.13 -14.44
CA SER A 228 -25.90 24.40 -14.02
C SER A 228 -27.25 24.16 -13.33
N ASN A 229 -27.40 24.66 -12.09
CA ASN A 229 -28.70 24.63 -11.40
C ASN A 229 -29.65 25.73 -11.88
N GLU A 230 -29.14 26.78 -12.53
CA GLU A 230 -29.93 27.91 -13.03
C GLU A 230 -30.58 27.54 -14.37
N ASP A 231 -29.77 27.04 -15.30
CA ASP A 231 -30.21 26.67 -16.66
C ASP A 231 -30.73 25.24 -16.75
N MET A 232 -30.49 24.42 -15.71
CA MET A 232 -30.79 23.00 -15.67
C MET A 232 -30.15 22.18 -16.80
N ILE A 233 -28.95 22.56 -17.26
CA ILE A 233 -28.21 21.86 -18.31
C ILE A 233 -26.78 21.51 -17.88
N ALA A 234 -26.17 20.54 -18.56
CA ALA A 234 -24.75 20.24 -18.42
C ALA A 234 -23.96 21.00 -19.48
N HIS A 235 -22.95 21.77 -19.09
CA HIS A 235 -22.19 22.61 -20.03
C HIS A 235 -20.98 21.89 -20.64
N ASN A 236 -20.47 20.83 -20.00
CA ASN A 236 -19.33 20.10 -20.52
C ASN A 236 -19.76 19.06 -21.56
N ALA A 237 -19.84 19.47 -22.82
CA ALA A 237 -20.28 18.61 -23.92
C ALA A 237 -19.43 17.34 -24.08
N VAL A 238 -18.11 17.43 -23.84
CA VAL A 238 -17.19 16.29 -23.98
C VAL A 238 -17.49 15.21 -22.94
N ASN A 239 -17.62 15.59 -21.67
CA ASN A 239 -17.91 14.64 -20.60
C ASN A 239 -19.35 14.11 -20.69
N LEU A 240 -20.28 14.94 -21.18
CA LEU A 240 -21.66 14.54 -21.41
C LEU A 240 -21.74 13.46 -22.50
N GLU A 241 -21.00 13.62 -23.59
CA GLU A 241 -20.92 12.63 -24.67
C GLU A 241 -20.33 11.31 -24.18
N ARG A 242 -19.25 11.36 -23.38
CA ARG A 242 -18.67 10.17 -22.73
C ARG A 242 -19.70 9.48 -21.83
N LEU A 243 -20.37 10.24 -20.95
CA LEU A 243 -21.39 9.69 -20.05
C LEU A 243 -22.51 8.99 -20.82
N PHE A 244 -22.97 9.59 -21.92
CA PHE A 244 -24.00 9.01 -22.77
C PHE A 244 -23.49 7.74 -23.43
N GLY A 245 -22.29 7.74 -24.01
CA GLY A 245 -21.65 6.53 -24.54
C GLY A 245 -21.45 5.42 -23.48
N TRP A 246 -21.27 5.76 -22.21
CA TRP A 246 -21.14 4.75 -21.14
C TRP A 246 -22.45 4.05 -20.79
N VAL A 247 -23.59 4.71 -20.99
CA VAL A 247 -24.93 4.16 -20.69
C VAL A 247 -25.63 3.58 -21.92
N SER A 248 -24.97 3.62 -23.08
CA SER A 248 -25.52 3.23 -24.38
C SER A 248 -24.64 2.20 -25.09
N GLN A 249 -25.23 1.50 -26.06
CA GLN A 249 -24.48 0.68 -26.99
C GLN A 249 -23.75 1.58 -28.00
N THR A 250 -22.51 1.21 -28.32
CA THR A 250 -21.62 1.94 -29.24
C THR A 250 -21.12 1.01 -30.34
N GLU A 251 -20.83 1.53 -31.53
CA GLU A 251 -20.30 0.76 -32.65
C GLU A 251 -18.84 1.14 -32.93
N ASP A 252 -17.98 0.13 -33.04
CA ASP A 252 -16.58 0.27 -33.42
C ASP A 252 -16.41 -0.26 -34.85
N ILE A 253 -15.87 0.57 -35.74
CA ILE A 253 -15.57 0.20 -37.13
C ILE A 253 -14.08 -0.12 -37.22
N GLU A 254 -13.73 -1.40 -37.33
CA GLU A 254 -12.38 -1.86 -37.59
C GLU A 254 -12.18 -2.06 -39.10
N ILE A 255 -11.18 -1.42 -39.70
CA ILE A 255 -10.82 -1.66 -41.10
C ILE A 255 -9.78 -2.79 -41.13
N ASP A 256 -10.11 -3.91 -41.77
CA ASP A 256 -9.17 -5.02 -41.92
C ASP A 256 -8.03 -4.70 -42.91
N GLU A 257 -7.00 -5.54 -42.96
CA GLU A 257 -5.84 -5.36 -43.84
C GLU A 257 -6.20 -5.31 -45.34
N ASP A 258 -7.40 -5.77 -45.71
CA ASP A 258 -7.95 -5.75 -47.06
C ASP A 258 -8.85 -4.51 -47.34
N GLY A 259 -9.00 -3.62 -46.35
CA GLY A 259 -9.79 -2.39 -46.46
C GLY A 259 -11.30 -2.56 -46.22
N ASN A 260 -11.75 -3.69 -45.68
CA ASN A 260 -13.16 -3.92 -45.35
C ASN A 260 -13.47 -3.45 -43.92
N GLU A 261 -14.57 -2.72 -43.78
CA GLU A 261 -15.11 -2.28 -42.49
C GLU A 261 -15.81 -3.45 -41.76
N ARG A 262 -15.32 -3.82 -40.59
CA ARG A 262 -15.97 -4.70 -39.62
C ARG A 262 -16.55 -3.86 -38.50
N VAL A 263 -17.88 -3.83 -38.43
CA VAL A 263 -18.60 -3.17 -37.35
C VAL A 263 -18.75 -4.15 -36.17
N SER A 264 -18.25 -3.77 -35.00
CA SER A 264 -18.42 -4.50 -33.74
C SER A 264 -19.23 -3.66 -32.76
N THR A 265 -20.29 -4.23 -32.20
CA THR A 265 -21.14 -3.55 -31.21
C THR A 265 -20.59 -3.77 -29.81
N LYS A 266 -20.41 -2.68 -29.05
CA LYS A 266 -19.94 -2.68 -27.66
C LYS A 266 -21.09 -2.40 -26.70
N GLU A 267 -21.22 -3.26 -25.70
CA GLU A 267 -22.24 -3.13 -24.63
C GLU A 267 -21.96 -1.93 -23.70
N PRO A 268 -22.98 -1.33 -23.06
CA PRO A 268 -22.81 -0.22 -22.13
C PRO A 268 -21.89 -0.58 -20.95
N ILE A 269 -21.06 0.36 -20.53
CA ILE A 269 -20.23 0.23 -19.32
C ILE A 269 -21.12 0.29 -18.07
N ILE A 270 -22.18 1.10 -18.13
CA ILE A 270 -23.09 1.39 -17.03
C ILE A 270 -24.47 0.87 -17.39
N SER A 271 -24.88 -0.21 -16.72
CA SER A 271 -26.24 -0.78 -16.84
C SER A 271 -27.06 -0.59 -15.56
N GLN A 272 -26.42 -0.22 -14.45
CA GLN A 272 -27.07 -0.08 -13.14
C GLN A 272 -26.69 1.22 -12.43
N TYR A 273 -27.66 1.82 -11.74
CA TYR A 273 -27.46 3.09 -11.02
C TYR A 273 -26.33 3.05 -9.96
N ARG A 274 -26.01 1.87 -9.39
CA ARG A 274 -24.94 1.73 -8.37
C ARG A 274 -23.56 1.99 -8.94
N GLN A 275 -23.34 1.66 -10.21
CA GLN A 275 -22.08 1.84 -10.92
C GLN A 275 -21.70 3.33 -11.03
N ILE A 276 -22.69 4.23 -11.11
CA ILE A 276 -22.44 5.69 -11.04
C ILE A 276 -21.71 6.07 -9.75
N LYS A 277 -22.05 5.46 -8.61
CA LYS A 277 -21.39 5.75 -7.33
C LYS A 277 -20.00 5.14 -7.24
N GLU A 278 -19.72 4.08 -8.00
CA GLU A 278 -18.39 3.48 -8.08
C GLU A 278 -17.47 4.34 -8.94
N ILE A 279 -17.95 4.76 -10.10
CA ILE A 279 -17.27 5.68 -11.02
C ILE A 279 -17.00 7.03 -10.34
N ALA A 280 -17.98 7.58 -9.62
CA ALA A 280 -17.82 8.85 -8.90
C ALA A 280 -16.63 8.88 -7.93
N LYS A 281 -16.16 7.72 -7.45
CA LYS A 281 -14.98 7.63 -6.56
C LYS A 281 -13.67 7.92 -7.28
N PHE A 282 -13.62 7.77 -8.61
CA PHE A 282 -12.44 8.00 -9.44
C PHE A 282 -12.70 8.92 -10.66
N ILE A 283 -13.88 9.54 -10.76
CA ILE A 283 -14.28 10.37 -11.91
C ILE A 283 -13.37 11.60 -12.14
N ASN A 284 -12.61 12.02 -11.13
CA ASN A 284 -11.66 13.13 -11.22
C ASN A 284 -10.23 12.67 -11.59
N ASP A 285 -10.02 11.38 -11.86
CA ASP A 285 -8.76 10.79 -12.29
C ASP A 285 -8.84 10.44 -13.78
N PRO A 286 -8.29 11.28 -14.69
CA PRO A 286 -8.42 11.08 -16.13
C PRO A 286 -7.87 9.74 -16.61
N LYS A 287 -6.79 9.23 -15.98
CA LYS A 287 -6.17 7.95 -16.35
C LYS A 287 -7.07 6.77 -15.99
N ALA A 288 -7.74 6.83 -14.84
CA ALA A 288 -8.68 5.79 -14.45
C ALA A 288 -9.91 5.78 -15.39
N ILE A 289 -10.36 6.93 -15.86
CA ILE A 289 -11.46 7.01 -16.84
C ILE A 289 -11.04 6.44 -18.20
N GLU A 290 -9.86 6.81 -18.71
CA GLU A 290 -9.33 6.26 -19.97
C GLU A 290 -9.23 4.73 -19.91
N LEU A 291 -8.64 4.19 -18.82
CA LEU A 291 -8.56 2.75 -18.62
C LEU A 291 -9.94 2.09 -18.52
N MET A 292 -10.92 2.73 -17.86
CA MET A 292 -12.30 2.24 -17.81
C MET A 292 -12.92 2.14 -19.20
N GLU A 293 -12.67 3.12 -20.07
CA GLU A 293 -13.23 3.16 -21.42
C GLU A 293 -12.58 2.13 -22.34
N GLU A 294 -11.26 1.96 -22.23
CA GLU A 294 -10.49 0.96 -22.96
C GLU A 294 -10.85 -0.47 -22.54
N SER A 295 -10.84 -0.74 -21.23
CA SER A 295 -11.16 -2.06 -20.66
C SER A 295 -12.65 -2.38 -20.65
N ARG A 296 -13.50 -1.35 -20.76
CA ARG A 296 -14.93 -1.38 -20.42
C ARG A 296 -15.22 -1.96 -19.02
N SER A 297 -14.27 -1.86 -18.09
CA SER A 297 -14.34 -2.44 -16.75
C SER A 297 -14.17 -1.38 -15.66
N ILE A 298 -15.26 -1.11 -14.94
CA ILE A 298 -15.25 -0.24 -13.76
C ILE A 298 -14.30 -0.80 -12.69
N ALA A 299 -14.24 -2.13 -12.56
CA ALA A 299 -13.41 -2.78 -11.55
C ALA A 299 -11.91 -2.62 -11.83
N GLU A 300 -11.49 -2.68 -13.10
CA GLU A 300 -10.09 -2.48 -13.49
C GLU A 300 -9.68 -1.02 -13.27
N ALA A 301 -10.49 -0.05 -13.73
CA ALA A 301 -10.28 1.36 -13.44
C ALA A 301 -10.22 1.67 -11.94
N TYR A 302 -11.11 1.05 -11.16
CA TYR A 302 -11.15 1.19 -9.70
C TYR A 302 -9.88 0.67 -9.02
N SER A 303 -9.25 -0.38 -9.59
CA SER A 303 -8.02 -0.96 -9.05
C SER A 303 -6.77 -0.14 -9.36
N TYR A 304 -6.81 0.68 -10.41
CA TYR A 304 -5.68 1.44 -10.92
C TYR A 304 -5.63 2.89 -10.39
N SER A 305 -6.70 3.39 -9.78
CA SER A 305 -6.73 4.76 -9.25
C SER A 305 -5.88 4.91 -7.99
N ASP A 306 -4.82 5.74 -8.09
CA ASP A 306 -3.86 6.03 -7.02
C ASP A 306 -4.54 6.57 -5.74
N VAL A 307 -5.63 7.33 -5.89
CA VAL A 307 -6.40 7.94 -4.80
C VAL A 307 -7.14 6.90 -3.93
N ILE A 308 -7.48 5.75 -4.52
CA ILE A 308 -8.24 4.68 -3.84
C ILE A 308 -7.30 3.66 -3.20
N GLY A 309 -6.13 3.41 -3.79
CA GLY A 309 -5.07 2.60 -3.19
C GLY A 309 -4.71 3.09 -1.78
N GLU A 310 -4.60 4.40 -1.59
CA GLU A 310 -4.27 5.01 -0.29
C GLU A 310 -5.38 4.79 0.77
N ASN A 311 -6.65 4.98 0.40
CA ASN A 311 -7.77 4.79 1.32
C ASN A 311 -8.00 3.32 1.69
N ARG A 312 -7.82 2.39 0.74
CA ARG A 312 -7.88 0.95 1.03
C ARG A 312 -6.76 0.51 1.96
N LEU A 313 -5.53 0.99 1.71
CA LEU A 313 -4.39 0.73 2.57
C LEU A 313 -4.65 1.23 4.00
N ARG A 314 -5.15 2.46 4.17
CA ARG A 314 -5.50 3.00 5.49
C ARG A 314 -6.54 2.15 6.24
N ASN A 315 -7.60 1.72 5.55
CA ASN A 315 -8.63 0.86 6.16
C ASN A 315 -8.08 -0.52 6.52
N ALA A 316 -7.28 -1.13 5.65
CA ALA A 316 -6.64 -2.42 5.93
C ALA A 316 -5.70 -2.33 7.15
N LEU A 317 -4.92 -1.25 7.27
CA LEU A 317 -4.06 -1.00 8.43
C LEU A 317 -4.86 -0.82 9.73
N ASP A 318 -6.00 -0.12 9.69
CA ASP A 318 -6.85 0.05 10.87
C ASP A 318 -7.50 -1.27 11.34
N THR A 319 -7.97 -2.09 10.40
CA THR A 319 -8.47 -3.44 10.71
C THR A 319 -7.37 -4.31 11.29
N LEU A 320 -6.19 -4.32 10.68
CA LEU A 320 -5.06 -5.12 11.15
C LEU A 320 -4.66 -4.75 12.58
N ARG A 321 -4.61 -3.44 12.89
CA ARG A 321 -4.36 -2.96 14.26
C ARG A 321 -5.37 -3.53 15.26
N LYS A 322 -6.67 -3.51 14.92
CA LYS A 322 -7.75 -4.02 15.79
C LYS A 322 -7.63 -5.53 16.01
N GLU A 323 -7.44 -6.30 14.94
CA GLU A 323 -7.38 -7.76 15.01
C GLU A 323 -6.10 -8.25 15.71
N VAL A 324 -4.96 -7.60 15.51
CA VAL A 324 -3.72 -7.90 16.24
C VAL A 324 -3.90 -7.65 17.74
N GLN A 325 -4.58 -6.57 18.13
CA GLN A 325 -4.86 -6.30 19.53
C GLN A 325 -5.77 -7.37 20.15
N VAL A 326 -6.77 -7.86 19.39
CA VAL A 326 -7.61 -8.98 19.81
C VAL A 326 -6.78 -10.24 19.99
N ALA A 327 -5.94 -10.61 19.02
CA ALA A 327 -5.06 -11.77 19.11
C ALA A 327 -4.11 -11.69 20.31
N PHE A 328 -3.57 -10.50 20.61
CA PHE A 328 -2.73 -10.26 21.78
C PHE A 328 -3.49 -10.45 23.09
N ASN A 329 -4.74 -9.97 23.17
CA ASN A 329 -5.57 -10.11 24.37
C ASN A 329 -5.94 -11.58 24.67
N PHE A 330 -5.93 -12.46 23.66
CA PHE A 330 -6.23 -13.89 23.77
C PHE A 330 -5.00 -14.77 23.57
N SER A 331 -3.79 -14.24 23.76
CA SER A 331 -2.54 -14.94 23.46
C SER A 331 -2.35 -16.24 24.25
N GLU A 332 -3.02 -16.39 25.39
CA GLU A 332 -3.01 -17.62 26.21
C GLU A 332 -3.64 -18.85 25.53
N HIS A 333 -4.37 -18.64 24.43
CA HIS A 333 -5.00 -19.70 23.64
C HIS A 333 -4.21 -20.09 22.39
N LEU A 334 -3.03 -19.51 22.17
CA LEU A 334 -2.21 -19.77 20.98
C LEU A 334 -1.61 -21.19 20.98
N THR A 335 -1.66 -21.83 19.82
CA THR A 335 -1.10 -23.17 19.56
C THR A 335 0.11 -23.10 18.62
N GLU A 336 0.89 -24.18 18.53
CA GLU A 336 2.04 -24.31 17.61
C GLU A 336 1.75 -23.89 16.14
N PRO A 337 0.64 -24.33 15.53
CA PRO A 337 0.22 -23.83 14.21
C PRO A 337 0.00 -22.32 14.16
N ASP A 338 -0.55 -21.72 15.21
CA ASP A 338 -0.84 -20.28 15.26
C ASP A 338 0.44 -19.45 15.28
N TYR A 339 1.48 -19.90 15.99
CA TYR A 339 2.79 -19.24 15.97
C TYR A 339 3.41 -19.23 14.57
N SER A 340 3.27 -20.32 13.82
CA SER A 340 3.75 -20.41 12.44
C SER A 340 3.01 -19.45 11.49
N GLU A 341 1.71 -19.26 11.70
CA GLU A 341 0.91 -18.35 10.89
C GLU A 341 1.16 -16.88 11.26
N ILE A 342 1.35 -16.59 12.56
CA ILE A 342 1.81 -15.27 13.03
C ILE A 342 3.16 -14.91 12.41
N GLN A 343 4.10 -15.86 12.34
CA GLN A 343 5.41 -15.65 11.72
C GLN A 343 5.28 -15.32 10.23
N ARG A 344 4.45 -16.05 9.48
CA ARG A 344 4.20 -15.74 8.06
C ARG A 344 3.54 -14.38 7.86
N LEU A 345 2.64 -13.97 8.75
CA LEU A 345 2.01 -12.65 8.72
C LEU A 345 3.03 -11.54 8.98
N LYS A 346 3.93 -11.74 9.93
CA LYS A 346 5.07 -10.83 10.18
C LYS A 346 5.93 -10.66 8.92
N ASP A 347 6.34 -11.76 8.29
CA ASP A 347 7.21 -11.71 7.10
C ASP A 347 6.56 -10.96 5.93
N LYS A 348 5.22 -11.06 5.79
CA LYS A 348 4.46 -10.30 4.80
C LYS A 348 4.36 -8.83 5.14
N LEU A 349 4.14 -8.49 6.41
CA LEU A 349 4.07 -7.11 6.88
C LEU A 349 5.41 -6.38 6.73
N ASP A 350 6.51 -7.07 7.01
CA ASP A 350 7.87 -6.52 6.87
C ASP A 350 8.15 -6.08 5.42
N ARG A 351 7.61 -6.80 4.42
CA ARG A 351 7.74 -6.44 2.99
C ARG A 351 6.93 -5.22 2.56
N LEU A 352 5.94 -4.80 3.35
CA LEU A 352 5.06 -3.66 3.03
C LEU A 352 5.60 -2.32 3.53
N ILE A 353 6.67 -2.32 4.32
CA ILE A 353 7.31 -1.11 4.85
C ILE A 353 8.23 -0.54 3.75
N PRO A 354 7.93 0.64 3.16
CA PRO A 354 8.77 1.23 2.13
C PRO A 354 10.15 1.52 2.71
N SER A 355 11.19 1.18 1.95
CA SER A 355 12.61 1.37 2.28
C SER A 355 13.05 2.85 2.45
N SER A 356 12.11 3.79 2.45
CA SER A 356 12.32 5.23 2.56
C SER A 356 11.66 5.90 3.79
N LYS A 357 11.02 5.14 4.69
CA LYS A 357 10.62 5.66 6.02
C LYS A 357 11.40 4.90 7.08
N ALA A 358 12.29 5.63 7.74
CA ALA A 358 13.32 5.14 8.64
C ALA A 358 12.75 4.34 9.82
N VAL A 359 12.59 3.04 9.60
CA VAL A 359 13.15 2.03 10.50
C VAL A 359 14.30 1.46 9.69
N ILE A 360 15.52 1.94 9.96
CA ILE A 360 16.70 1.34 9.36
C ILE A 360 16.73 -0.10 9.88
N ALA A 361 16.35 -1.04 9.01
CA ALA A 361 16.86 -2.38 9.07
C ALA A 361 18.38 -2.23 9.14
N ILE A 362 18.90 -2.59 10.31
CA ILE A 362 20.31 -2.65 10.67
C ILE A 362 21.08 -3.19 9.45
N ASN A 363 22.04 -2.40 8.97
CA ASN A 363 23.09 -2.75 8.01
C ASN A 363 22.86 -2.76 6.48
N ASP A 364 21.73 -2.34 5.90
CA ASP A 364 21.50 -2.60 4.46
C ASP A 364 21.93 -1.56 3.41
N LYS A 365 22.53 -0.43 3.80
CA LYS A 365 23.26 0.44 2.87
C LYS A 365 24.62 0.80 3.43
N ARG A 366 25.69 0.50 2.67
CA ARG A 366 27.04 1.03 2.95
C ARG A 366 26.94 2.55 2.94
N LEU A 367 27.15 3.18 4.09
CA LEU A 367 27.14 4.64 4.20
C LEU A 367 28.19 5.22 3.24
N ALA A 368 27.88 6.38 2.67
CA ALA A 368 28.79 7.03 1.73
C ALA A 368 30.08 7.43 2.46
N SER A 369 31.23 6.96 1.99
CA SER A 369 32.53 7.39 2.50
C SER A 369 32.75 8.88 2.17
N TYR A 370 33.30 9.63 3.13
CA TYR A 370 33.67 11.02 2.94
C TYR A 370 34.81 11.16 1.91
N PHE A 371 35.81 10.28 2.01
CA PHE A 371 36.90 10.22 1.04
C PHE A 371 36.51 9.32 -0.13
N THR A 372 36.68 9.83 -1.35
CA THR A 372 36.51 9.06 -2.59
C THR A 372 37.72 8.18 -2.91
N SER A 373 38.89 8.53 -2.38
CA SER A 373 40.14 7.76 -2.48
C SER A 373 40.94 7.89 -1.19
N VAL A 374 41.57 6.80 -0.77
CA VAL A 374 42.40 6.74 0.44
C VAL A 374 43.85 6.53 0.06
N GLU A 375 44.64 7.61 0.10
CA GLU A 375 46.08 7.55 -0.15
C GLU A 375 46.84 7.23 1.14
N ASN A 376 46.44 7.88 2.24
CA ASN A 376 46.98 7.65 3.57
C ASN A 376 45.84 7.29 4.52
N HIS A 377 46.02 6.25 5.33
CA HIS A 377 45.03 5.88 6.35
C HIS A 377 45.24 6.71 7.63
N PHE A 378 45.03 6.13 8.81
CA PHE A 378 45.35 6.82 10.05
C PHE A 378 46.87 6.94 10.22
N SER A 379 47.37 8.14 10.53
CA SER A 379 48.75 8.37 10.95
C SER A 379 48.90 8.46 12.47
N GLU A 380 47.84 8.92 13.15
CA GLU A 380 47.73 8.95 14.60
C GLU A 380 46.26 8.93 15.06
N ILE A 381 46.07 8.53 16.32
CA ILE A 381 44.82 8.68 17.07
C ILE A 381 45.15 9.21 18.48
N PHE A 382 44.27 10.06 19.01
CA PHE A 382 44.29 10.53 20.37
C PHE A 382 42.96 10.19 21.03
N VAL A 383 43.02 9.35 22.06
CA VAL A 383 41.87 8.91 22.84
C VAL A 383 41.83 9.78 24.09
N HIS A 384 40.97 10.79 24.10
CA HIS A 384 40.75 11.63 25.28
C HIS A 384 40.04 10.81 26.36
N SER A 385 38.95 10.15 25.97
CA SER A 385 38.20 9.26 26.85
C SER A 385 37.54 8.11 26.08
N TYR A 386 37.82 6.87 26.51
CA TYR A 386 37.04 5.69 26.17
C TYR A 386 37.31 4.55 27.16
N ARG A 387 36.35 4.27 28.04
CA ARG A 387 36.49 3.26 29.11
C ARG A 387 37.76 3.50 29.97
N LYS A 388 38.71 2.56 30.01
CA LYS A 388 39.98 2.69 30.76
C LYS A 388 41.03 3.54 30.02
N LEU A 389 40.77 3.92 28.77
CA LEU A 389 41.68 4.72 27.98
C LEU A 389 41.40 6.20 28.25
N HIS A 390 42.33 6.88 28.91
CA HIS A 390 42.27 8.31 29.19
C HIS A 390 43.56 8.96 28.72
N ILE A 391 43.45 9.98 27.86
CA ILE A 391 44.58 10.78 27.36
C ILE A 391 45.70 9.90 26.77
N ILE A 392 45.34 9.02 25.82
CA ILE A 392 46.31 8.12 25.16
C ILE A 392 46.51 8.53 23.72
N ARG A 393 47.76 8.82 23.35
CA ARG A 393 48.12 9.14 21.97
C ARG A 393 48.94 8.02 21.33
N VAL A 394 48.46 7.53 20.19
CA VAL A 394 49.15 6.52 19.38
C VAL A 394 49.58 7.20 18.08
N LYS A 395 50.89 7.28 17.86
CA LYS A 395 51.50 7.94 16.69
C LYS A 395 52.31 6.95 15.87
N ASN A 396 52.65 7.34 14.64
CA ASN A 396 53.48 6.57 13.73
C ASN A 396 52.85 5.24 13.34
N LEU A 397 51.54 5.26 13.10
CA LEU A 397 50.81 4.13 12.57
C LEU A 397 51.34 3.75 11.19
N SER A 398 51.39 2.45 10.91
CA SER A 398 51.81 1.89 9.62
C SER A 398 50.67 1.06 9.02
N LYS A 399 50.94 0.27 7.99
CA LYS A 399 49.95 -0.60 7.34
C LYS A 399 49.46 -1.70 8.27
N VAL A 400 50.34 -2.28 9.10
CA VAL A 400 50.01 -3.30 10.10
C VAL A 400 50.45 -2.85 11.48
N ASN A 401 49.48 -2.69 12.39
CA ASN A 401 49.68 -2.20 13.74
C ASN A 401 49.31 -3.29 14.75
N ILE A 402 50.30 -3.79 15.48
CA ILE A 402 50.18 -4.92 16.41
C ILE A 402 50.15 -4.38 17.84
N PHE A 403 49.04 -4.55 18.56
CA PHE A 403 48.91 -4.13 19.96
C PHE A 403 49.07 -5.31 20.91
N VAL A 404 50.01 -5.17 21.84
CA VAL A 404 50.33 -6.16 22.86
C VAL A 404 50.29 -5.53 24.26
N GLY A 405 50.32 -6.38 25.28
CA GLY A 405 50.32 -5.95 26.67
C GLY A 405 49.50 -6.89 27.56
N GLY A 406 49.54 -6.65 28.87
CA GLY A 406 48.84 -7.43 29.87
C GLY A 406 47.32 -7.49 29.70
N ASN A 407 46.66 -8.30 30.52
CA ASN A 407 45.19 -8.31 30.57
C ASN A 407 44.68 -6.97 31.11
N ASN A 408 43.53 -6.51 30.63
CA ASN A 408 42.86 -5.32 31.14
C ASN A 408 43.64 -3.98 30.98
N VAL A 409 44.56 -3.90 30.02
CA VAL A 409 45.27 -2.66 29.63
C VAL A 409 44.59 -1.90 28.48
N GLY A 410 43.46 -2.42 27.97
CA GLY A 410 42.63 -1.73 26.98
C GLY A 410 42.95 -2.02 25.50
N LYS A 411 43.65 -3.11 25.17
CA LYS A 411 43.92 -3.55 23.76
C LYS A 411 42.66 -3.54 22.88
N THR A 412 41.62 -4.28 23.28
CA THR A 412 40.36 -4.33 22.53
C THR A 412 39.68 -2.97 22.45
N SER A 413 39.70 -2.19 23.54
CA SER A 413 39.12 -0.83 23.53
C SER A 413 39.85 0.08 22.54
N LEU A 414 41.17 -0.06 22.39
CA LEU A 414 41.95 0.72 21.45
C LEU A 414 41.62 0.36 19.99
N LEU A 415 41.43 -0.93 19.69
CA LEU A 415 40.93 -1.37 18.38
C LEU A 415 39.54 -0.80 18.08
N GLU A 416 38.67 -0.75 19.08
CA GLU A 416 37.34 -0.15 18.97
C GLU A 416 37.42 1.36 18.71
N CYS A 417 38.41 2.09 19.25
CA CYS A 417 38.61 3.50 18.92
C CYS A 417 38.89 3.73 17.42
N PHE A 418 39.76 2.91 16.81
CA PHE A 418 40.03 3.00 15.37
C PHE A 418 38.78 2.69 14.54
N TYR A 419 38.03 1.67 14.94
CA TYR A 419 36.76 1.33 14.29
C TYR A 419 35.76 2.49 14.43
N LEU A 420 35.48 2.98 15.64
CA LEU A 420 34.52 4.06 15.86
C LEU A 420 34.90 5.35 15.12
N LEU A 421 36.15 5.79 15.20
CA LEU A 421 36.60 7.00 14.52
C LEU A 421 36.47 6.88 12.99
N SER A 422 36.67 5.68 12.43
CA SER A 422 36.45 5.42 11.00
C SER A 422 34.98 5.56 10.57
N GLN A 423 34.04 5.45 11.50
CA GLN A 423 32.60 5.47 11.24
C GLN A 423 31.93 6.84 11.49
N LEU A 424 32.68 7.86 11.98
CA LEU A 424 32.18 9.21 12.27
C LEU A 424 30.84 9.18 13.06
N ASN A 425 29.79 9.79 12.53
CA ASN A 425 28.48 9.91 13.17
C ASN A 425 27.55 8.70 12.90
N ASP A 426 28.08 7.55 12.48
CA ASP A 426 27.26 6.33 12.45
C ASP A 426 27.15 5.73 13.86
N ILE A 427 26.13 6.14 14.60
CA ILE A 427 25.84 5.60 15.94
C ILE A 427 25.69 4.08 15.90
N ASN A 428 25.22 3.48 14.79
CA ASN A 428 25.04 2.02 14.72
C ASN A 428 26.37 1.28 14.92
N ALA A 429 27.49 1.85 14.50
CA ALA A 429 28.81 1.27 14.74
C ALA A 429 29.09 1.09 16.25
N PHE A 430 28.72 2.08 17.07
CA PHE A 430 28.80 1.97 18.52
C PHE A 430 27.81 0.95 19.08
N LEU A 431 26.56 0.97 18.62
CA LEU A 431 25.53 0.03 19.08
C LEU A 431 25.88 -1.42 18.76
N ASP A 432 26.48 -1.69 17.60
CA ASP A 432 26.94 -3.02 17.20
C ASP A 432 28.07 -3.51 18.12
N LEU A 433 29.05 -2.66 18.44
CA LEU A 433 30.10 -3.00 19.41
C LEU A 433 29.52 -3.37 20.79
N GLU A 434 28.58 -2.57 21.27
CA GLU A 434 27.92 -2.81 22.56
C GLU A 434 27.01 -4.05 22.53
N LYS A 435 26.30 -4.29 21.43
CA LYS A 435 25.50 -5.51 21.20
C LYS A 435 26.36 -6.76 21.34
N TYR A 436 27.51 -6.79 20.65
CA TYR A 436 28.42 -7.94 20.69
C TYR A 436 29.06 -8.12 22.06
N ARG A 437 29.44 -7.03 22.74
CA ARG A 437 29.95 -7.10 24.12
C ARG A 437 28.91 -7.60 25.10
N GLY A 438 27.66 -7.19 24.95
CA GLY A 438 26.53 -7.68 25.73
C GLY A 438 26.13 -9.13 25.43
N LYS A 439 26.74 -9.75 24.39
CA LYS A 439 26.39 -11.09 23.89
C LYS A 439 24.91 -11.22 23.49
N PHE A 440 24.36 -10.15 22.94
CA PHE A 440 22.99 -10.14 22.44
C PHE A 440 22.96 -10.68 21.01
N TYR A 441 22.26 -11.80 20.82
CA TYR A 441 22.09 -12.44 19.51
C TYR A 441 20.84 -11.95 18.76
N SER A 442 20.00 -11.15 19.41
CA SER A 442 18.71 -10.64 18.90
C SER A 442 18.65 -9.10 18.91
N ASP A 443 17.44 -8.54 19.07
CA ASP A 443 17.12 -7.11 19.01
C ASP A 443 17.96 -6.23 19.93
N PHE A 444 18.05 -4.96 19.55
CA PHE A 444 18.70 -3.91 20.30
C PHE A 444 18.03 -3.67 21.67
N HIS A 445 18.81 -3.66 22.76
CA HIS A 445 18.31 -3.47 24.12
C HIS A 445 18.57 -2.05 24.66
N SER A 446 17.67 -1.12 24.40
CA SER A 446 17.73 0.28 24.87
C SER A 446 18.02 0.44 26.36
N LYS A 447 17.40 -0.39 27.22
CA LYS A 447 17.64 -0.39 28.68
C LYS A 447 19.08 -0.77 29.05
N TRP A 448 19.68 -1.70 28.29
CA TRP A 448 21.05 -2.11 28.53
C TRP A 448 22.00 -0.99 28.16
N ILE A 449 21.81 -0.38 26.99
CA ILE A 449 22.67 0.71 26.50
C ILE A 449 22.60 1.92 27.43
N HIS A 450 21.38 2.34 27.79
CA HIS A 450 21.16 3.44 28.73
C HIS A 450 21.93 3.26 30.06
N LYS A 451 22.00 2.02 30.57
CA LYS A 451 22.69 1.68 31.82
C LYS A 451 24.20 1.56 31.67
N ASN A 452 24.69 1.03 30.55
CA ASN A 452 26.11 0.70 30.37
C ASN A 452 26.91 1.82 29.67
N PHE A 453 26.24 2.71 28.96
CA PHE A 453 26.87 3.91 28.43
C PHE A 453 26.98 4.97 29.54
N ILE A 454 28.08 4.90 30.31
CA ILE A 454 28.29 5.64 31.56
C ILE A 454 29.25 6.83 31.44
N SER A 455 29.99 6.92 30.34
CA SER A 455 30.98 7.97 30.10
C SER A 455 31.01 8.31 28.62
N ASP A 456 31.24 9.58 28.31
CA ASP A 456 31.41 10.05 26.95
C ASP A 456 32.60 9.37 26.26
N ILE A 457 32.56 9.34 24.94
CA ILE A 457 33.65 8.85 24.08
C ILE A 457 34.16 10.05 23.31
N GLU A 458 35.43 10.36 23.47
CA GLU A 458 36.07 11.48 22.79
C GLU A 458 37.36 11.03 22.13
N LEU A 459 37.35 11.05 20.80
CA LEU A 459 38.44 10.58 19.94
C LEU A 459 38.83 11.68 18.96
N GLU A 460 40.12 11.80 18.70
CA GLU A 460 40.70 12.60 17.63
C GLU A 460 41.67 11.75 16.83
N GLY A 461 41.94 12.11 15.58
CA GLY A 461 42.93 11.45 14.77
C GLY A 461 43.20 12.18 13.47
N SER A 462 44.13 11.65 12.69
CA SER A 462 44.42 12.14 11.35
C SER A 462 44.28 11.00 10.36
N PHE A 463 43.32 11.13 9.44
CA PHE A 463 43.03 10.15 8.38
C PHE A 463 43.14 10.84 7.02
N ASN A 464 43.90 10.25 6.09
CA ASN A 464 44.14 10.84 4.76
C ASN A 464 44.67 12.28 4.82
N GLY A 465 45.49 12.57 5.84
CA GLY A 465 46.06 13.89 6.11
C GLY A 465 45.07 14.92 6.66
N ALA A 466 43.82 14.54 6.92
CA ALA A 466 42.80 15.41 7.49
C ALA A 466 42.61 15.15 8.98
N GLU A 467 42.46 16.21 9.76
CA GLU A 467 42.02 16.11 11.14
C GLU A 467 40.57 15.60 11.21
N THR A 468 40.35 14.62 12.08
CA THR A 468 39.06 13.97 12.30
C THR A 468 38.80 13.82 13.79
N SER A 469 37.55 13.98 14.22
CA SER A 469 37.18 13.74 15.62
C SER A 469 35.82 13.07 15.72
N LEU A 470 35.57 12.44 16.86
CA LEU A 470 34.31 11.80 17.20
C LEU A 470 34.03 12.05 18.69
N LEU A 471 32.88 12.66 18.97
CA LEU A 471 32.31 12.77 20.30
C LEU A 471 31.00 11.97 20.36
N LEU A 472 30.89 11.02 21.29
CA LEU A 472 29.62 10.42 21.67
C LEU A 472 29.30 10.77 23.12
N SER A 473 28.09 11.25 23.37
CA SER A 473 27.63 11.61 24.71
C SER A 473 26.21 11.11 24.98
N LYS A 474 25.87 10.96 26.26
CA LYS A 474 24.52 10.58 26.70
C LYS A 474 23.82 11.78 27.34
N THR A 475 22.73 12.22 26.75
CA THR A 475 22.01 13.44 27.13
C THR A 475 20.52 13.18 27.37
N GLU A 476 19.84 14.15 27.96
CA GLU A 476 18.38 14.26 27.91
C GLU A 476 18.01 15.16 26.73
N THR A 477 17.09 14.72 25.86
CA THR A 477 16.68 15.53 24.71
C THR A 477 15.72 16.63 25.13
N GLU A 478 15.89 17.81 24.53
CA GLU A 478 14.94 18.94 24.62
C GLU A 478 13.86 18.88 23.54
N GLU A 479 13.93 17.91 22.62
CA GLU A 479 12.97 17.75 21.53
C GLU A 479 11.56 17.41 22.04
N ASN A 480 10.54 17.82 21.28
CA ASN A 480 9.15 17.54 21.61
C ASN A 480 8.76 16.10 21.18
N ILE A 481 9.25 15.12 21.94
CA ILE A 481 9.01 13.69 21.73
C ILE A 481 7.94 13.13 22.68
N GLU A 482 7.42 11.94 22.35
CA GLU A 482 6.60 11.17 23.29
C GLU A 482 7.45 10.76 24.50
N LYS A 483 7.19 11.37 25.66
CA LYS A 483 7.95 11.09 26.89
C LYS A 483 7.62 9.73 27.53
N SER A 484 6.56 9.07 27.08
CA SER A 484 6.17 7.76 27.59
C SER A 484 7.25 6.73 27.31
N GLY A 485 7.90 6.25 28.36
CA GLY A 485 8.93 5.22 28.27
C GLY A 485 10.28 5.67 27.72
N TYR A 486 10.50 6.97 27.49
CA TYR A 486 11.82 7.54 27.14
C TYR A 486 12.86 7.29 28.23
N LEU A 487 14.09 6.99 27.84
CA LEU A 487 15.23 6.71 28.73
C LEU A 487 16.29 7.81 28.68
N SER A 488 16.90 8.00 27.52
CA SER A 488 17.97 8.96 27.26
C SER A 488 18.20 9.08 25.77
N THR A 489 18.98 10.06 25.36
CA THR A 489 19.45 10.22 23.99
C THR A 489 20.96 9.97 23.97
N ILE A 490 21.43 9.29 22.93
CA ILE A 490 22.86 9.24 22.63
C ILE A 490 23.09 10.16 21.44
N GLU A 491 23.94 11.15 21.61
CA GLU A 491 24.34 12.07 20.56
C GLU A 491 25.73 11.69 20.05
N SER A 492 25.94 11.83 18.75
CA SER A 492 27.23 11.62 18.10
C SER A 492 27.53 12.77 17.17
N GLU A 493 28.67 13.41 17.42
CA GLU A 493 29.23 14.49 16.61
C GLU A 493 30.56 14.00 16.00
N GLY A 494 30.56 13.76 14.69
CA GLY A 494 31.75 13.44 13.92
C GLY A 494 32.23 14.64 13.12
N LYS A 495 33.53 14.94 13.18
CA LYS A 495 34.15 16.02 12.37
C LYS A 495 35.20 15.46 11.44
N VAL A 496 35.26 16.02 10.24
CA VAL A 496 36.34 15.80 9.27
C VAL A 496 36.58 17.08 8.47
N LYS A 497 37.78 17.66 8.62
CA LYS A 497 38.08 19.02 8.11
C LYS A 497 37.01 20.02 8.60
N ASP A 498 36.37 20.73 7.68
CA ASP A 498 35.32 21.73 7.97
C ASP A 498 33.91 21.13 8.06
N LEU A 499 33.76 19.82 7.88
CA LEU A 499 32.45 19.14 7.93
C LEU A 499 32.20 18.61 9.34
N THR A 500 31.10 19.07 9.94
CA THR A 500 30.51 18.49 11.16
C THR A 500 29.28 17.67 10.77
N LEU A 501 29.19 16.45 11.29
CA LEU A 501 28.07 15.53 11.10
C LEU A 501 27.52 15.15 12.47
N GLU A 502 26.21 15.34 12.64
CA GLU A 502 25.51 15.06 13.88
C GLU A 502 24.48 13.97 13.66
N SER A 503 24.35 13.12 14.66
CA SER A 503 23.28 12.12 14.76
C SER A 503 22.89 11.95 16.21
N SER A 504 21.65 11.57 16.45
CA SER A 504 21.14 11.27 17.78
C SER A 504 20.24 10.04 17.74
N ILE A 505 20.24 9.25 18.81
CA ILE A 505 19.31 8.13 18.96
C ILE A 505 18.56 8.24 20.28
N HIS A 506 17.23 8.31 20.21
CA HIS A 506 16.37 8.30 21.38
C HIS A 506 16.10 6.86 21.82
N LEU A 507 16.43 6.57 23.08
CA LEU A 507 16.25 5.24 23.67
C LEU A 507 14.91 5.18 24.41
N TYR A 508 14.15 4.11 24.17
CA TYR A 508 12.85 3.88 24.79
C TYR A 508 12.76 2.51 25.48
N THR A 509 11.84 2.39 26.44
CA THR A 509 11.55 1.15 27.17
C THR A 509 10.40 0.34 26.56
N ASN A 510 9.51 1.02 25.84
CA ASN A 510 8.20 0.56 25.40
C ASN A 510 8.07 0.56 23.86
N LYS A 511 9.06 1.10 23.14
CA LYS A 511 9.14 1.08 21.69
C LYS A 511 10.59 0.94 21.22
N ALA A 512 10.78 0.71 19.92
CA ALA A 512 12.09 0.69 19.28
C ALA A 512 12.79 2.06 19.44
N PRO A 513 14.14 2.10 19.46
CA PRO A 513 14.86 3.36 19.47
C PRO A 513 14.62 4.15 18.16
N GLU A 514 14.64 5.47 18.25
CA GLU A 514 14.43 6.37 17.10
C GLU A 514 15.75 7.06 16.77
N LEU A 515 16.30 6.80 15.58
CA LEU A 515 17.56 7.37 15.10
C LEU A 515 17.28 8.58 14.21
N HIS A 516 17.93 9.70 14.52
CA HIS A 516 17.80 10.98 13.85
C HIS A 516 19.17 11.43 13.34
N PHE A 517 19.25 11.81 12.07
CA PHE A 517 20.43 12.47 11.49
C PHE A 517 20.01 13.22 10.24
N THR A 518 20.70 14.34 9.95
CA THR A 518 20.52 15.04 8.67
C THR A 518 21.30 14.34 7.56
N LYS A 519 22.52 13.91 7.88
CA LYS A 519 23.44 13.22 6.98
C LYS A 519 24.34 12.31 7.80
N SER A 520 24.54 11.08 7.35
CA SER A 520 25.50 10.15 7.93
C SER A 520 26.53 9.76 6.89
N GLN A 521 27.81 9.80 7.26
CA GLN A 521 28.93 9.40 6.42
C GLN A 521 29.98 8.72 7.29
N VAL A 522 30.84 7.94 6.65
CA VAL A 522 31.98 7.28 7.30
C VAL A 522 33.28 7.79 6.68
N LEU A 523 34.43 7.67 7.35
CA LEU A 523 35.72 8.02 6.74
C LEU A 523 36.08 7.03 5.63
N CYS A 524 35.92 5.74 5.92
CA CYS A 524 36.26 4.63 5.03
C CYS A 524 35.48 3.37 5.43
N PRO A 525 35.47 2.32 4.59
CA PRO A 525 35.01 1.00 5.01
C PRO A 525 35.81 0.48 6.20
N ALA A 526 35.11 -0.01 7.23
CA ALA A 526 35.77 -0.61 8.39
C ALA A 526 35.09 -1.89 8.83
N THR A 527 35.88 -2.80 9.40
CA THR A 527 35.37 -4.03 10.01
C THR A 527 36.03 -4.27 11.35
N PHE A 528 35.30 -4.92 12.24
CA PHE A 528 35.80 -5.36 13.54
C PHE A 528 35.47 -6.85 13.71
N THR A 529 36.46 -7.67 14.06
CA THR A 529 36.26 -9.10 14.32
C THR A 529 37.00 -9.56 15.58
N SER A 530 36.44 -10.52 16.29
CA SER A 530 36.96 -11.10 17.54
C SER A 530 36.50 -12.56 17.64
N PRO A 531 37.27 -13.50 18.19
CA PRO A 531 36.83 -14.90 18.34
C PRO A 531 35.55 -15.02 19.19
N PHE A 532 35.25 -14.02 20.02
CA PHE A 532 34.06 -14.01 20.86
C PHE A 532 32.86 -13.28 20.21
N ARG A 533 32.99 -12.83 18.96
CA ARG A 533 31.98 -12.04 18.24
C ARG A 533 31.79 -12.61 16.84
N TYR A 534 30.67 -13.29 16.62
CA TYR A 534 30.34 -13.80 15.29
C TYR A 534 29.25 -12.94 14.64
N ASN A 535 29.58 -12.29 13.53
CA ASN A 535 28.66 -11.47 12.75
C ASN A 535 28.36 -12.13 11.38
N THR A 536 27.37 -13.01 11.37
CA THR A 536 26.98 -13.76 10.17
C THR A 536 26.60 -12.86 9.00
N GLU A 537 25.90 -11.74 9.26
CA GLU A 537 25.44 -10.82 8.21
C GLU A 537 26.61 -10.07 7.55
N LEU A 538 27.57 -9.59 8.35
CA LEU A 538 28.79 -8.99 7.81
C LEU A 538 29.60 -10.01 7.00
N LEU A 539 29.70 -11.26 7.47
CA LEU A 539 30.42 -12.30 6.76
C LEU A 539 29.80 -12.62 5.39
N LYS A 540 28.46 -12.64 5.29
CA LYS A 540 27.76 -12.80 4.00
C LYS A 540 28.09 -11.64 3.04
N LYS A 541 28.08 -10.40 3.53
CA LYS A 541 28.44 -9.20 2.75
C LYS A 541 29.91 -9.20 2.32
N ALA A 542 30.79 -9.69 3.19
CA ALA A 542 32.21 -9.86 2.91
C ALA A 542 32.46 -10.92 1.83
N HIS A 543 31.75 -12.05 1.89
CA HIS A 543 31.79 -13.05 0.83
C HIS A 543 31.35 -12.48 -0.52
N ALA A 544 30.23 -11.76 -0.58
CA ALA A 544 29.76 -11.15 -1.82
C ALA A 544 30.79 -10.18 -2.42
N ASN A 545 31.48 -9.39 -1.58
CA ASN A 545 32.57 -8.53 -2.02
C ASN A 545 33.78 -9.33 -2.52
N ALA A 546 34.19 -10.38 -1.79
CA ALA A 546 35.31 -11.22 -2.20
C ALA A 546 35.09 -11.93 -3.54
N VAL A 547 33.86 -12.35 -3.83
CA VAL A 547 33.47 -12.90 -5.14
C VAL A 547 33.53 -11.82 -6.22
N THR A 548 33.00 -10.62 -5.93
CA THR A 548 32.99 -9.48 -6.87
C THR A 548 34.40 -9.03 -7.24
N GLU A 549 35.30 -8.99 -6.25
CA GLU A 549 36.72 -8.64 -6.41
C GLU A 549 37.57 -9.82 -6.95
N LYS A 550 36.94 -10.96 -7.29
CA LYS A 550 37.61 -12.19 -7.78
C LYS A 550 38.75 -12.67 -6.88
N TYR A 551 38.60 -12.46 -5.57
CA TYR A 551 39.60 -12.85 -4.56
C TYR A 551 39.20 -14.08 -3.77
N PHE A 552 37.93 -14.47 -3.81
CA PHE A 552 37.42 -15.63 -3.07
C PHE A 552 38.21 -16.90 -3.37
N ASP A 553 38.53 -17.18 -4.64
CA ASP A 553 39.32 -18.36 -5.03
C ASP A 553 40.72 -18.38 -4.38
N ARG A 554 41.36 -17.21 -4.20
CA ARG A 554 42.66 -17.12 -3.52
C ARG A 554 42.53 -17.40 -2.01
N VAL A 555 41.43 -17.01 -1.39
CA VAL A 555 41.14 -17.37 0.01
C VAL A 555 41.01 -18.89 0.14
N ILE A 556 40.28 -19.52 -0.78
CA ILE A 556 40.12 -20.97 -0.79
C ILE A 556 41.45 -21.68 -1.05
N GLU A 557 42.25 -21.18 -1.99
CA GLU A 557 43.57 -21.75 -2.29
C GLU A 557 44.51 -21.69 -1.09
N PHE A 558 44.50 -20.57 -0.36
CA PHE A 558 45.27 -20.44 0.89
C PHE A 558 44.83 -21.50 1.93
N ILE A 559 43.52 -21.67 2.13
CA ILE A 559 42.97 -22.67 3.05
C ILE A 559 43.36 -24.09 2.61
N LYS A 560 43.23 -24.42 1.32
CA LYS A 560 43.62 -25.73 0.79
C LYS A 560 45.11 -26.03 0.97
N THR A 561 45.96 -25.04 0.69
CA THR A 561 47.41 -25.22 0.70
C THR A 561 47.97 -25.36 2.11
N HIS A 562 47.45 -24.57 3.06
CA HIS A 562 48.08 -24.42 4.38
C HIS A 562 47.28 -25.00 5.55
N LEU A 563 45.97 -25.22 5.39
CA LEU A 563 45.10 -25.73 6.47
C LEU A 563 44.63 -27.17 6.21
N ASP A 564 43.96 -27.42 5.08
CA ASP A 564 43.45 -28.75 4.75
C ASP A 564 43.34 -28.97 3.23
N SER A 565 44.25 -29.79 2.70
CA SER A 565 44.32 -30.11 1.27
C SER A 565 43.17 -31.00 0.78
N SER A 566 42.36 -31.56 1.68
CA SER A 566 41.17 -32.31 1.30
C SER A 566 39.98 -31.43 0.92
N ILE A 567 40.01 -30.14 1.27
CA ILE A 567 38.94 -29.21 0.91
C ILE A 567 38.97 -29.00 -0.61
N GLU A 568 37.85 -29.19 -1.27
CA GLU A 568 37.69 -29.01 -2.71
C GLU A 568 37.02 -27.68 -3.03
N LYS A 569 36.02 -27.29 -2.23
CA LYS A 569 35.24 -26.06 -2.44
C LYS A 569 34.57 -25.61 -1.15
N ILE A 570 34.42 -24.29 -0.98
CA ILE A 570 33.54 -23.70 0.03
C ILE A 570 32.54 -22.83 -0.72
N GLU A 571 31.25 -23.08 -0.53
CA GLU A 571 30.17 -22.35 -1.19
C GLU A 571 29.15 -21.84 -0.19
N MET A 572 28.56 -20.69 -0.47
CA MET A 572 27.37 -20.25 0.25
C MET A 572 26.14 -20.93 -0.35
N ILE A 573 25.42 -21.70 0.46
CA ILE A 573 24.15 -22.32 0.09
C ILE A 573 23.05 -21.64 0.90
N SER A 574 21.97 -21.26 0.21
CA SER A 574 20.75 -20.71 0.82
C SER A 574 19.66 -21.77 0.79
N ASP A 575 19.22 -22.23 1.96
CA ASP A 575 18.15 -23.23 2.11
C ASP A 575 17.19 -22.79 3.22
N GLU A 576 15.89 -22.95 2.99
CA GLU A 576 14.81 -22.57 3.93
C GLU A 576 14.91 -21.16 4.58
N GLY A 577 15.58 -20.21 3.93
CA GLY A 577 15.77 -18.85 4.44
C GLY A 577 17.04 -18.65 5.27
N GLU A 578 17.84 -19.70 5.50
CA GLU A 578 19.18 -19.60 6.08
C GLU A 578 20.25 -19.66 4.99
N SER A 579 21.30 -18.83 5.10
CA SER A 579 22.48 -18.92 4.22
C SER A 579 23.69 -19.36 5.02
N ARG A 580 24.26 -20.50 4.63
CA ARG A 580 25.36 -21.18 5.32
C ARG A 580 26.52 -21.42 4.37
N PHE A 581 27.74 -21.41 4.90
CA PHE A 581 28.93 -21.82 4.15
C PHE A 581 29.12 -23.32 4.26
N MET A 582 29.10 -24.00 3.13
CA MET A 582 29.11 -25.43 2.99
C MET A 582 30.40 -25.86 2.29
N VAL A 583 31.08 -26.86 2.85
CA VAL A 583 32.40 -27.32 2.43
C VAL A 583 32.28 -28.69 1.77
N SER A 584 32.75 -28.78 0.52
CA SER A 584 32.97 -30.03 -0.19
C SER A 584 34.40 -30.50 0.05
N SER A 585 34.59 -31.77 0.39
CA SER A 585 35.91 -32.35 0.69
C SER A 585 36.06 -33.73 0.04
N SER A 586 37.28 -34.06 -0.38
CA SER A 586 37.63 -35.36 -0.93
C SER A 586 37.59 -36.51 0.11
N ARG A 587 37.45 -36.18 1.41
CA ARG A 587 37.42 -37.17 2.51
C ARG A 587 36.01 -37.54 2.97
N ILE A 588 35.03 -36.70 2.70
CA ILE A 588 33.66 -36.84 3.18
C ILE A 588 32.74 -36.83 1.97
N ASN A 589 31.93 -37.88 1.79
CA ASN A 589 31.01 -37.98 0.65
C ASN A 589 29.82 -37.00 0.74
N GLU A 590 29.67 -36.31 1.87
CA GLU A 590 28.62 -35.34 2.14
C GLU A 590 29.21 -33.93 2.20
N VAL A 591 28.43 -32.95 1.77
CA VAL A 591 28.76 -31.53 1.94
C VAL A 591 28.38 -31.13 3.37
N VAL A 592 29.32 -30.57 4.12
CA VAL A 592 29.12 -30.24 5.54
C VAL A 592 29.28 -28.75 5.80
N ASP A 593 28.57 -28.22 6.78
CA ASP A 593 28.69 -26.82 7.19
C ASP A 593 30.12 -26.52 7.68
N ILE A 594 30.66 -25.34 7.34
CA ILE A 594 32.00 -24.88 7.74
C ILE A 594 32.21 -24.92 9.26
N THR A 595 31.14 -24.78 10.04
CA THR A 595 31.15 -24.90 11.50
C THR A 595 31.54 -26.29 11.99
N LYS A 596 31.52 -27.31 11.13
CA LYS A 596 32.04 -28.66 11.43
C LYS A 596 33.55 -28.78 11.27
N TYR A 597 34.21 -27.79 10.67
CA TYR A 597 35.67 -27.68 10.64
C TYR A 597 36.18 -26.93 11.87
N GLY A 598 37.47 -27.09 12.19
CA GLY A 598 38.09 -26.45 13.34
C GLY A 598 38.00 -24.93 13.32
N GLU A 599 37.90 -24.31 14.50
CA GLU A 599 37.73 -22.86 14.68
C GLU A 599 38.84 -22.04 14.00
N GLY A 600 40.08 -22.54 13.95
CA GLY A 600 41.18 -21.89 13.23
C GLY A 600 40.91 -21.71 11.73
N LEU A 601 40.25 -22.67 11.07
CA LEU A 601 39.86 -22.53 9.66
C LEU A 601 38.78 -21.47 9.50
N GLN A 602 37.76 -21.50 10.37
CA GLN A 602 36.68 -20.51 10.36
C GLN A 602 37.23 -19.10 10.59
N ARG A 603 38.20 -18.94 11.50
CA ARG A 603 38.85 -17.67 11.81
C ARG A 603 39.66 -17.12 10.64
N VAL A 604 40.46 -17.96 9.98
CA VAL A 604 41.22 -17.59 8.78
C VAL A 604 40.28 -17.19 7.65
N PHE A 605 39.22 -17.98 7.42
CA PHE A 605 38.20 -17.69 6.41
C PHE A 605 37.51 -16.35 6.67
N GLU A 606 37.05 -16.10 7.90
CA GLU A 606 36.41 -14.85 8.31
C GLU A 606 37.33 -13.64 8.07
N ILE A 607 38.55 -13.67 8.64
CA ILE A 607 39.51 -12.56 8.52
C ILE A 607 39.82 -12.28 7.05
N ALA A 608 40.07 -13.32 6.24
CA ALA A 608 40.38 -13.15 4.83
C ALA A 608 39.27 -12.44 4.06
N LEU A 609 37.99 -12.80 4.31
CA LEU A 609 36.85 -12.14 3.67
C LEU A 609 36.68 -10.70 4.15
N LEU A 610 36.81 -10.46 5.45
CA LEU A 610 36.67 -9.12 6.03
C LEU A 610 37.76 -8.16 5.53
N MET A 611 38.98 -8.65 5.28
CA MET A 611 40.03 -7.83 4.69
C MET A 611 39.65 -7.33 3.29
N VAL A 612 39.04 -8.17 2.45
CA VAL A 612 38.56 -7.73 1.12
C VAL A 612 37.40 -6.75 1.27
N TYR A 613 36.50 -7.00 2.23
CA TYR A 613 35.40 -6.08 2.51
C TYR A 613 35.88 -4.71 3.02
N SER A 614 37.03 -4.65 3.69
CA SER A 614 37.68 -3.43 4.18
C SER A 614 38.56 -2.72 3.14
N LYS A 615 38.48 -3.08 1.85
CA LYS A 615 39.23 -2.44 0.76
C LYS A 615 39.18 -0.90 0.85
N ASP A 616 40.34 -0.25 0.71
CA ASP A 616 40.57 1.19 0.87
C ASP A 616 40.13 1.73 2.25
N GLY A 617 40.30 0.93 3.30
CA GLY A 617 39.84 1.26 4.64
C GLY A 617 40.58 0.51 5.74
N VAL A 618 39.88 0.17 6.83
CA VAL A 618 40.50 -0.38 8.03
C VAL A 618 39.91 -1.72 8.46
N ILE A 619 40.72 -2.56 9.11
CA ILE A 619 40.26 -3.77 9.77
C ILE A 619 40.83 -3.85 11.18
N CYS A 620 39.96 -4.12 12.15
CA CYS A 620 40.30 -4.35 13.54
C CYS A 620 40.13 -5.83 13.88
N ILE A 621 41.25 -6.52 14.18
CA ILE A 621 41.29 -7.95 14.46
C ILE A 621 41.69 -8.15 15.93
N ASP A 622 40.72 -8.41 16.79
CA ASP A 622 40.98 -8.76 18.18
C ASP A 622 41.38 -10.24 18.28
N GLU A 623 42.41 -10.52 19.07
CA GLU A 623 42.99 -11.85 19.29
C GLU A 623 43.22 -12.61 17.97
N VAL A 624 44.09 -12.05 17.11
CA VAL A 624 44.35 -12.58 15.75
C VAL A 624 44.84 -14.04 15.75
N ASP A 625 45.53 -14.46 16.81
CA ASP A 625 46.14 -15.78 16.97
C ASP A 625 45.21 -16.82 17.60
N SER A 626 44.02 -16.41 18.06
CA SER A 626 43.10 -17.32 18.75
C SER A 626 42.68 -18.48 17.84
N ALA A 627 42.73 -19.70 18.38
CA ALA A 627 42.47 -20.97 17.68
C ALA A 627 43.38 -21.28 16.46
N ILE A 628 44.43 -20.48 16.20
CA ILE A 628 45.39 -20.73 15.12
C ILE A 628 46.62 -21.44 15.66
N HIS A 629 46.93 -22.63 15.12
CA HIS A 629 48.11 -23.37 15.53
C HIS A 629 49.41 -22.67 15.06
N LYS A 630 50.43 -22.65 15.91
CA LYS A 630 51.70 -21.94 15.68
C LYS A 630 52.37 -22.23 14.33
N SER A 631 52.18 -23.43 13.77
CA SER A 631 52.76 -23.83 12.48
C SER A 631 52.19 -23.04 11.30
N LEU A 632 50.99 -22.48 11.43
CA LEU A 632 50.32 -21.70 10.39
C LEU A 632 50.63 -20.20 10.48
N LEU A 633 51.10 -19.72 11.63
CA LEU A 633 51.23 -18.27 11.88
C LEU A 633 52.11 -17.56 10.86
N ILE A 634 53.22 -18.16 10.41
CA ILE A 634 54.11 -17.54 9.42
C ILE A 634 53.37 -17.30 8.10
N GLU A 635 52.73 -18.33 7.55
CA GLU A 635 51.99 -18.21 6.29
C GLU A 635 50.76 -17.32 6.43
N PHE A 636 50.07 -17.37 7.57
CA PHE A 636 48.87 -16.54 7.79
C PHE A 636 49.20 -15.06 7.98
N THR A 637 50.24 -14.72 8.73
CA THR A 637 50.68 -13.32 8.89
C THR A 637 51.19 -12.75 7.57
N LYS A 638 51.88 -13.57 6.75
CA LYS A 638 52.25 -13.22 5.37
C LYS A 638 51.03 -12.93 4.52
N PHE A 639 50.02 -13.79 4.58
CA PHE A 639 48.77 -13.62 3.85
C PHE A 639 48.04 -12.32 4.27
N ILE A 640 48.02 -11.99 5.56
CA ILE A 640 47.50 -10.70 6.06
C ILE A 640 48.26 -9.54 5.43
N GLN A 641 49.60 -9.52 5.49
CA GLN A 641 50.36 -8.38 4.96
C GLN A 641 50.20 -8.21 3.44
N GLN A 642 50.19 -9.32 2.68
CA GLN A 642 49.93 -9.30 1.24
C GLN A 642 48.53 -8.77 0.92
N THR A 643 47.51 -9.24 1.65
CA THR A 643 46.12 -8.83 1.44
C THR A 643 45.93 -7.36 1.83
N ALA A 644 46.57 -6.90 2.91
CA ALA A 644 46.56 -5.51 3.36
C ALA A 644 47.18 -4.58 2.31
N GLU A 645 48.29 -4.97 1.70
CA GLU A 645 48.90 -4.21 0.61
C GLU A 645 48.00 -4.20 -0.64
N GLN A 646 47.55 -5.38 -1.09
CA GLN A 646 46.77 -5.54 -2.32
C GLN A 646 45.44 -4.76 -2.30
N PHE A 647 44.72 -4.78 -1.19
CA PHE A 647 43.43 -4.09 -1.05
C PHE A 647 43.53 -2.72 -0.40
N ASN A 648 44.75 -2.23 -0.21
CA ASN A 648 45.01 -0.97 0.45
C ASN A 648 44.27 -0.83 1.80
N VAL A 649 44.48 -1.79 2.70
CA VAL A 649 43.83 -1.85 4.01
C VAL A 649 44.83 -1.59 5.12
N GLN A 650 44.47 -0.75 6.09
CA GLN A 650 45.22 -0.60 7.34
C GLN A 650 44.70 -1.59 8.39
N VAL A 651 45.59 -2.43 8.89
CA VAL A 651 45.30 -3.50 9.85
C VAL A 651 45.67 -3.02 11.25
N PHE A 652 44.72 -3.12 12.17
CA PHE A 652 44.92 -2.98 13.60
C PHE A 652 44.58 -4.30 14.25
N LEU A 653 45.52 -4.90 14.99
CA LEU A 653 45.29 -6.21 15.59
C LEU A 653 45.80 -6.28 17.01
N SER A 654 45.20 -7.14 17.82
CA SER A 654 45.68 -7.47 19.15
C SER A 654 46.15 -8.92 19.19
N THR A 655 47.20 -9.18 19.97
CA THR A 655 47.67 -10.55 20.21
C THR A 655 48.22 -10.69 21.63
N HIS A 656 48.09 -11.89 22.16
CA HIS A 656 48.75 -12.32 23.38
C HIS A 656 49.94 -13.24 23.11
N SER A 657 50.19 -13.65 21.86
CA SER A 657 51.20 -14.63 21.50
C SER A 657 52.50 -13.97 21.01
N LYS A 658 53.62 -14.33 21.65
CA LYS A 658 54.95 -14.00 21.14
C LYS A 658 55.19 -14.66 19.79
N GLU A 659 54.74 -15.90 19.62
CA GLU A 659 54.86 -16.65 18.38
C GLU A 659 54.16 -15.93 17.22
N CYS A 660 53.03 -15.28 17.46
CA CYS A 660 52.33 -14.47 16.46
C CYS A 660 53.14 -13.22 16.06
N ILE A 661 53.69 -12.50 17.05
CA ILE A 661 54.54 -11.32 16.81
C ILE A 661 55.80 -11.72 16.03
N ASP A 662 56.46 -12.79 16.46
CA ASP A 662 57.61 -13.37 15.77
C ASP A 662 57.25 -13.76 14.33
N ALA A 663 56.08 -14.36 14.11
CA ALA A 663 55.63 -14.79 12.79
C ALA A 663 55.44 -13.61 11.82
N PHE A 664 54.87 -12.49 12.27
CA PHE A 664 54.74 -11.27 11.47
C PHE A 664 56.09 -10.77 10.96
N VAL A 665 57.14 -10.93 11.75
CA VAL A 665 58.47 -10.40 11.43
C VAL A 665 59.32 -11.41 10.66
N LYS A 666 59.11 -12.71 10.90
CA LYS A 666 59.87 -13.83 10.30
C LYS A 666 59.28 -14.37 9.00
N ASN A 667 58.18 -13.79 8.50
CA ASN A 667 57.55 -14.26 7.26
C ASN A 667 58.16 -13.68 5.97
N ASP A 668 59.22 -12.87 6.12
CA ASP A 668 60.00 -12.24 5.06
C ASP A 668 59.19 -11.34 4.11
N TYR A 669 58.12 -10.71 4.61
CA TYR A 669 57.30 -9.78 3.83
C TYR A 669 57.27 -8.39 4.49
N HIS A 670 57.86 -7.38 3.84
CA HIS A 670 57.71 -5.95 4.19
C HIS A 670 57.66 -5.61 5.69
N ASN A 671 58.74 -5.87 6.44
CA ASN A 671 58.81 -5.53 7.87
C ASN A 671 58.73 -4.01 8.14
N ASP A 672 58.93 -3.17 7.14
CA ASP A 672 58.71 -1.73 7.19
C ASP A 672 57.22 -1.35 7.37
N PHE A 673 56.30 -2.23 6.96
CA PHE A 673 54.86 -2.06 7.14
C PHE A 673 54.37 -2.35 8.56
N ILE A 674 55.24 -2.85 9.43
CA ILE A 674 54.89 -3.28 10.78
C ILE A 674 55.23 -2.19 11.80
N ARG A 675 54.29 -1.94 12.70
CA ARG A 675 54.47 -1.20 13.94
C ARG A 675 53.89 -2.00 15.09
N ALA A 676 54.70 -2.32 16.10
CA ALA A 676 54.24 -3.03 17.28
C ALA A 676 54.19 -2.08 18.48
N TYR A 677 53.11 -2.15 19.24
CA TYR A 677 52.77 -1.26 20.33
C TYR A 677 52.58 -2.06 21.63
N ALA A 678 53.31 -1.69 22.67
CA ALA A 678 53.16 -2.22 24.02
C ALA A 678 52.32 -1.27 24.88
N LEU A 679 51.18 -1.77 25.35
CA LEU A 679 50.32 -1.11 26.31
C LEU A 679 50.65 -1.60 27.72
N SER A 680 51.03 -0.67 28.60
CA SER A 680 51.39 -0.95 29.99
C SER A 680 50.74 0.07 30.92
N GLU A 681 50.34 -0.37 32.10
CA GLU A 681 49.85 0.53 33.16
C GLU A 681 51.04 1.07 33.97
N VAL A 682 51.16 2.39 34.05
CA VAL A 682 52.20 3.12 34.78
C VAL A 682 51.51 4.16 35.64
N ASP A 683 51.68 4.08 36.96
CA ASP A 683 51.07 5.01 37.93
C ASP A 683 49.54 5.15 37.82
N GLY A 684 48.86 4.07 37.39
CA GLY A 684 47.40 4.04 37.19
C GLY A 684 46.92 4.57 35.84
N GLU A 685 47.83 5.06 34.99
CA GLU A 685 47.53 5.51 33.63
C GLU A 685 48.06 4.49 32.59
N ILE A 686 47.41 4.40 31.44
CA ILE A 686 47.86 3.51 30.36
C ILE A 686 48.86 4.25 29.48
N ALA A 687 50.09 3.75 29.43
CA ALA A 687 51.12 4.22 28.51
C ALA A 687 51.20 3.33 27.26
N CYS A 688 51.43 3.94 26.10
CA CYS A 688 51.62 3.27 24.82
C CYS A 688 53.03 3.54 24.29
N LYS A 689 53.85 2.49 24.18
CA LYS A 689 55.20 2.54 23.57
C LYS A 689 55.17 1.77 22.26
N TYR A 690 56.00 2.16 21.29
CA TYR A 690 56.04 1.49 20.00
C TYR A 690 57.45 1.13 19.56
N ILE A 691 57.53 0.18 18.63
CA ILE A 691 58.74 -0.21 17.93
C ILE A 691 58.43 -0.45 16.45
N GLU A 692 59.37 -0.08 15.59
CA GLU A 692 59.30 -0.30 14.16
C GLU A 692 59.65 -1.75 13.81
N GLY A 693 58.98 -2.34 12.81
CA GLY A 693 59.16 -3.76 12.47
C GLY A 693 60.60 -4.16 12.18
N GLY A 694 61.35 -3.38 11.38
CA GLY A 694 62.77 -3.66 11.12
C GLY A 694 63.67 -3.56 12.36
N ARG A 695 63.27 -2.80 13.39
CA ARG A 695 63.98 -2.80 14.69
C ARG A 695 63.54 -3.98 15.54
N LEU A 696 62.25 -4.33 15.52
CA LEU A 696 61.69 -5.49 16.20
C LEU A 696 62.35 -6.78 15.72
N GLU A 697 62.53 -6.95 14.41
CA GLU A 697 63.28 -8.04 13.78
C GLU A 697 64.68 -8.20 14.40
N LYS A 698 65.47 -7.13 14.36
CA LYS A 698 66.83 -7.13 14.92
C LYS A 698 66.85 -7.52 16.39
N LEU A 699 65.86 -7.09 17.19
CA LEU A 699 65.78 -7.44 18.61
C LEU A 699 65.33 -8.90 18.82
N ILE A 700 64.39 -9.40 18.02
CA ILE A 700 63.96 -10.80 18.07
C ILE A 700 65.12 -11.72 17.69
N ASP A 701 65.85 -11.41 16.63
CA ASP A 701 66.96 -12.24 16.15
C ASP A 701 68.19 -12.20 17.06
N SER A 702 68.50 -11.04 17.65
CA SER A 702 69.68 -10.87 18.49
C SER A 702 69.51 -11.39 19.92
N ILE A 703 68.35 -11.18 20.54
CA ILE A 703 68.14 -11.44 21.97
C ILE A 703 66.81 -12.15 22.28
N ASN A 704 66.10 -12.66 21.26
CA ASN A 704 64.76 -13.24 21.41
C ASN A 704 63.79 -12.32 22.16
N PHE A 705 63.85 -11.02 21.83
CA PHE A 705 63.08 -9.98 22.51
C PHE A 705 61.57 -10.29 22.51
N ASP A 706 60.93 -10.01 23.64
CA ASP A 706 59.48 -10.09 23.81
C ASP A 706 58.97 -8.69 24.14
N ILE A 707 58.08 -8.18 23.30
CA ILE A 707 57.54 -6.81 23.41
C ILE A 707 56.33 -6.74 24.36
N ARG A 708 55.75 -7.90 24.74
CA ARG A 708 54.50 -7.97 25.51
C ARG A 708 54.61 -7.43 26.94
#